data_AF-A0A1Q2HQN0-F1
#
_entry.id   AF-A0A1Q2HQN0-F1
#
_cell.length_a   1.000
_cell.length_b   1.000
_cell.length_c   1.000
_cell.angle_alpha   90.00
_cell.angle_beta   90.00
_cell.angle_gamma   90.00
#
_symmetry.space_group_name_H-M   'P 1'
#
loop_
_entity.id
_entity.type
_entity.pdbx_description
1 polymer ?
#
loop_
_entity_poly.entity_id
_entity_poly.type
_entity_poly.pdbx_seq_one_letter_code
_entity_poly.pdbx_strand_id
1 'polypeptide(L)'
;MAGGSVTVPSAPFNGSIVGGIVGQSLDSSVMQAVLAEDASVIGGRYSDTGGIVGYSGISTAGASAEISEAVSLGYIETGYLGYAGGVAGRNSRGMVTNCYAAGNVVANESSGDNTVLGGVVGQNERNDQNGGEAPVQYVHYAGTIMDKQGGQGFLGAVIGWNNGGSLDSAHYDSDLAGVSEFIGWGDQNETSSTALTSVQMTQQGNFPNFNFAQIWSMGAAYPVLTFQQTGDSVNYLVVLQPGEHGSINEANSEDDFVDIYFEGADFPSVNVSSDMGYDFVGFDPPLPDIVSGNFEATAQYEATPQYTVTFDAGAGGSITAGDAVQTVYEGEDAAEPTIEANEGWEFAGWDTDFTNVQSDLTVTAQYELTYTVNFLSGANGTITSGDTEQTVADGGSATAPTVEANTGWEFTGWDTDFTNVQSDLTVTAQYEATRQYTVTFDAGAGGSITSGEAVQTVYEGGDAEAPEITPNAPYIFAGWDKEFTNVQSEITVTAQYDTKTFTVTFNAGQYGIISEGQSQQTIEYGSSAASPSVEADQGWEFAGWDTPFDNVTSDLAITAEYSFAMAGSGTPEDPYQIKTAQDLGMADYALSARYVLINDIDLSEENFYSIGDSEEPFAGSFDGNDNKIQHLNKPIFYSIGEAGKAINLGIEEVDISMSSTNSFSIGSIAKKCRGTIENCYVSGNVEGGDDTGGLVGHLYYEGSLINCSSTAMVHGDNRVGGLVGRSNGGTIENCYAAGAESENGYLQSIDGTEDVGGICGLNFGTIESCCSEISVFGSRSVGGLCGKNSGHIKNSYSTEWVSCLGDNEEDDTVCGFCGKNSGTIKHCYSTSWVGGDDNPQGGFCGEKSYSTELECFWDIETSTVDIGYGKINGLDGDDEIYS
;
A
#
# COMPACT_ATOMS: atom_id res chain seq x y z
N MET A 1 -3.64 -4.25 16.21
CA MET A 1 -5.04 -4.36 15.77
C MET A 1 -5.17 -3.66 14.43
N ALA A 2 -5.79 -4.29 13.44
CA ALA A 2 -6.14 -3.66 12.17
C ALA A 2 -7.67 -3.63 12.01
N GLY A 3 -8.22 -2.50 11.56
CA GLY A 3 -9.63 -2.30 11.18
C GLY A 3 -9.72 -1.68 9.78
N GLY A 4 -10.85 -1.88 9.08
CA GLY A 4 -11.04 -1.45 7.68
C GLY A 4 -10.85 -2.55 6.63
N SER A 5 -11.13 -2.25 5.36
CA SER A 5 -11.15 -3.25 4.27
C SER A 5 -9.86 -3.21 3.42
N VAL A 6 -9.31 -4.40 3.14
CA VAL A 6 -8.20 -4.62 2.20
C VAL A 6 -8.75 -5.38 0.99
N THR A 7 -8.64 -4.79 -0.20
CA THR A 7 -9.15 -5.39 -1.44
C THR A 7 -8.10 -5.30 -2.53
N VAL A 8 -7.78 -6.45 -3.14
CA VAL A 8 -6.90 -6.51 -4.30
C VAL A 8 -7.74 -6.89 -5.53
N PRO A 9 -7.79 -6.04 -6.57
CA PRO A 9 -8.53 -6.35 -7.80
C PRO A 9 -7.91 -7.54 -8.54
N SER A 10 -8.73 -8.27 -9.28
CA SER A 10 -8.29 -9.41 -10.09
C SER A 10 -7.31 -8.99 -11.18
N ALA A 11 -6.05 -9.40 -11.07
CA ALA A 11 -5.09 -9.36 -12.17
C ALA A 11 -5.29 -10.63 -13.04
N PRO A 12 -5.18 -10.54 -14.37
CA PRO A 12 -5.56 -11.65 -15.26
C PRO A 12 -4.67 -12.90 -15.14
N PHE A 13 -3.42 -12.81 -14.63
CA PHE A 13 -2.50 -13.96 -14.59
C PHE A 13 -1.50 -14.05 -13.41
N ASN A 14 -1.52 -13.15 -12.43
CA ASN A 14 -0.62 -13.21 -11.27
C ASN A 14 -1.40 -13.41 -9.97
N GLY A 15 -1.11 -14.50 -9.25
CA GLY A 15 -1.69 -14.75 -7.93
C GLY A 15 -1.30 -13.67 -6.93
N SER A 16 -2.29 -13.10 -6.24
CA SER A 16 -2.08 -12.06 -5.23
C SER A 16 -1.96 -12.66 -3.83
N ILE A 17 -1.00 -12.21 -3.03
CA ILE A 17 -0.90 -12.57 -1.61
C ILE A 17 -1.53 -11.45 -0.78
N VAL A 18 -2.62 -11.75 -0.08
CA VAL A 18 -3.42 -10.75 0.64
C VAL A 18 -3.61 -11.18 2.09
N GLY A 19 -3.09 -10.39 3.02
CA GLY A 19 -3.33 -10.57 4.45
C GLY A 19 -3.95 -9.32 5.05
N GLY A 20 -4.87 -9.48 5.99
CA GLY A 20 -5.45 -8.34 6.71
C GLY A 20 -4.45 -7.57 7.57
N ILE A 21 -3.33 -8.21 7.96
CA ILE A 21 -2.22 -7.55 8.67
C ILE A 21 -0.93 -7.64 7.86
N VAL A 22 -0.57 -8.84 7.38
CA VAL A 22 0.68 -9.08 6.63
C VAL A 22 0.38 -9.82 5.34
N GLY A 23 0.79 -9.28 4.18
CA GLY A 23 0.72 -10.01 2.91
C GLY A 23 1.53 -11.30 2.98
N GLN A 24 2.86 -11.18 3.03
CA GLN A 24 3.77 -12.33 3.08
C GLN A 24 4.69 -12.28 4.32
N SER A 25 4.78 -13.39 5.05
CA SER A 25 5.66 -13.60 6.22
C SER A 25 6.60 -14.77 5.93
N LEU A 26 7.87 -14.49 5.63
CA LEU A 26 8.90 -15.50 5.39
C LEU A 26 9.94 -15.47 6.49
N ASP A 27 10.25 -16.62 7.08
CA ASP A 27 11.26 -16.75 8.14
C ASP A 27 11.02 -15.81 9.34
N SER A 28 9.75 -15.47 9.59
CA SER A 28 9.31 -14.51 10.61
C SER A 28 8.03 -14.94 11.32
N SER A 29 7.81 -14.41 12.53
CA SER A 29 6.64 -14.72 13.34
C SER A 29 5.67 -13.55 13.47
N VAL A 30 4.37 -13.84 13.44
CA VAL A 30 3.27 -12.91 13.70
C VAL A 30 2.56 -13.38 14.97
N MET A 31 2.67 -12.62 16.06
CA MET A 31 2.14 -13.01 17.37
C MET A 31 1.15 -11.99 17.91
N GLN A 32 0.14 -12.44 18.68
CA GLN A 32 -0.82 -11.56 19.35
C GLN A 32 -1.51 -10.55 18.41
N ALA A 33 -1.85 -11.03 17.22
CA ALA A 33 -2.35 -10.22 16.13
C ALA A 33 -3.89 -10.30 16.04
N VAL A 34 -4.52 -9.17 15.68
CA VAL A 34 -5.98 -9.05 15.66
C VAL A 34 -6.47 -8.39 14.38
N LEU A 35 -7.34 -9.10 13.65
CA LEU A 35 -8.22 -8.54 12.63
C LEU A 35 -9.63 -8.34 13.21
N ALA A 36 -10.10 -7.10 13.23
CA ALA A 36 -11.40 -6.73 13.79
C ALA A 36 -12.60 -7.23 12.95
N GLU A 37 -13.78 -7.29 13.55
CA GLU A 37 -15.01 -7.83 12.93
C GLU A 37 -15.51 -6.97 11.75
N ASP A 38 -15.26 -5.67 11.78
CA ASP A 38 -15.62 -4.72 10.72
C ASP A 38 -14.64 -4.74 9.53
N ALA A 39 -13.55 -5.49 9.63
CA ALA A 39 -12.57 -5.62 8.56
C ALA A 39 -13.05 -6.60 7.47
N SER A 40 -12.57 -6.40 6.24
CA SER A 40 -12.82 -7.30 5.12
C SER A 40 -11.55 -7.51 4.31
N VAL A 41 -11.15 -8.75 4.07
CA VAL A 41 -9.97 -9.14 3.30
C VAL A 41 -10.44 -9.86 2.04
N ILE A 42 -10.31 -9.21 0.89
CA ILE A 42 -10.84 -9.69 -0.39
C ILE A 42 -9.68 -9.90 -1.37
N GLY A 43 -9.39 -11.17 -1.64
CA GLY A 43 -8.44 -11.61 -2.65
C GLY A 43 -9.09 -11.92 -3.99
N GLY A 44 -8.38 -11.62 -5.08
CA GLY A 44 -8.81 -11.92 -6.45
C GLY A 44 -8.62 -13.41 -6.83
N ARG A 45 -8.51 -13.66 -8.14
CA ARG A 45 -8.19 -15.00 -8.68
C ARG A 45 -6.80 -15.44 -8.26
N TYR A 46 -6.61 -16.75 -8.05
CA TYR A 46 -5.32 -17.37 -7.69
C TYR A 46 -4.67 -16.80 -6.42
N SER A 47 -5.47 -16.27 -5.48
CA SER A 47 -4.96 -15.53 -4.33
C SER A 47 -4.70 -16.40 -3.11
N ASP A 48 -3.65 -16.07 -2.34
CA ASP A 48 -3.46 -16.55 -0.97
C ASP A 48 -4.06 -15.50 -0.02
N THR A 49 -5.28 -15.74 0.47
CA THR A 49 -6.06 -14.75 1.25
C THR A 49 -6.19 -15.19 2.71
N GLY A 50 -5.55 -14.46 3.62
CA GLY A 50 -5.63 -14.73 5.06
C GLY A 50 -6.14 -13.54 5.86
N GLY A 51 -6.95 -13.80 6.89
CA GLY A 51 -7.36 -12.73 7.79
C GLY A 51 -6.18 -12.07 8.53
N ILE A 52 -5.16 -12.84 8.91
CA ILE A 52 -3.93 -12.33 9.53
C ILE A 52 -2.80 -12.25 8.50
N VAL A 53 -2.47 -13.38 7.87
CA VAL A 53 -1.35 -13.49 6.92
C VAL A 53 -1.80 -14.11 5.60
N GLY A 54 -1.50 -13.49 4.46
CA GLY A 54 -1.79 -14.10 3.15
C GLY A 54 -0.98 -15.38 2.93
N TYR A 55 0.34 -15.25 2.94
CA TYR A 55 1.30 -16.36 2.80
C TYR A 55 2.28 -16.37 3.98
N SER A 56 2.34 -17.49 4.71
CA SER A 56 3.35 -17.76 5.74
C SER A 56 4.27 -18.88 5.26
N GLY A 57 5.58 -18.75 5.49
CA GLY A 57 6.45 -19.91 5.33
C GLY A 57 7.92 -19.75 5.65
N ILE A 58 8.65 -20.84 5.44
CA ILE A 58 10.10 -20.93 5.71
C ILE A 58 10.86 -21.03 4.38
N SER A 59 11.67 -20.02 4.08
CA SER A 59 12.56 -19.96 2.92
C SER A 59 14.00 -20.34 3.25
N THR A 60 14.43 -20.19 4.52
CA THR A 60 15.81 -20.43 4.94
C THR A 60 15.94 -21.67 5.81
N ALA A 61 16.92 -22.54 5.51
CA ALA A 61 17.17 -23.73 6.32
C ALA A 61 17.52 -23.35 7.77
N GLY A 62 16.75 -23.86 8.73
CA GLY A 62 16.92 -23.59 10.17
C GLY A 62 16.21 -22.33 10.68
N ALA A 63 15.51 -21.59 9.82
CA ALA A 63 14.62 -20.52 10.27
C ALA A 63 13.28 -21.06 10.80
N SER A 64 12.54 -20.22 11.50
CA SER A 64 11.20 -20.51 12.03
C SER A 64 10.22 -19.44 11.56
N ALA A 65 9.04 -19.86 11.11
CA ALA A 65 7.90 -18.98 10.86
C ALA A 65 6.71 -19.47 11.67
N GLU A 66 6.07 -18.56 12.40
CA GLU A 66 4.98 -18.88 13.32
C GLU A 66 3.89 -17.82 13.26
N ILE A 67 2.64 -18.25 13.19
CA ILE A 67 1.49 -17.40 13.50
C ILE A 67 0.91 -17.91 14.82
N SER A 68 0.95 -17.09 15.86
CA SER A 68 0.45 -17.52 17.16
C SER A 68 -0.30 -16.48 17.96
N GLU A 69 -1.16 -16.98 18.84
CA GLU A 69 -1.99 -16.15 19.72
C GLU A 69 -2.81 -15.13 18.92
N ALA A 70 -3.34 -15.50 17.74
CA ALA A 70 -3.96 -14.55 16.81
C ALA A 70 -5.49 -14.71 16.73
N VAL A 71 -6.19 -13.58 16.58
CA VAL A 71 -7.66 -13.50 16.49
C VAL A 71 -8.09 -12.85 15.17
N SER A 72 -8.92 -13.54 14.40
CA SER A 72 -9.45 -13.02 13.13
C SER A 72 -10.97 -13.05 13.08
N LEU A 73 -11.59 -11.87 13.09
CA LEU A 73 -13.05 -11.72 13.16
C LEU A 73 -13.65 -11.15 11.87
N GLY A 74 -12.82 -10.55 11.01
CA GLY A 74 -13.27 -9.88 9.79
C GLY A 74 -13.68 -10.85 8.68
N TYR A 75 -14.37 -10.35 7.67
CA TYR A 75 -14.81 -11.12 6.49
C TYR A 75 -13.64 -11.49 5.57
N ILE A 76 -13.57 -12.74 5.08
CA ILE A 76 -12.51 -13.22 4.16
C ILE A 76 -13.15 -13.75 2.87
N GLU A 77 -12.73 -13.23 1.73
CA GLU A 77 -13.21 -13.64 0.42
C GLU A 77 -12.06 -13.92 -0.56
N THR A 78 -12.21 -14.97 -1.37
CA THR A 78 -11.30 -15.28 -2.48
C THR A 78 -12.03 -15.55 -3.80
N GLY A 79 -11.34 -15.35 -4.92
CA GLY A 79 -11.81 -15.62 -6.28
C GLY A 79 -11.43 -17.03 -6.78
N TYR A 80 -11.57 -17.23 -8.10
CA TYR A 80 -11.28 -18.51 -8.75
C TYR A 80 -9.87 -19.06 -8.42
N LEU A 81 -9.79 -20.34 -8.00
CA LEU A 81 -8.54 -21.06 -7.66
C LEU A 81 -7.70 -20.42 -6.55
N GLY A 82 -8.32 -19.67 -5.64
CA GLY A 82 -7.65 -19.11 -4.46
C GLY A 82 -7.65 -20.05 -3.25
N TYR A 83 -6.77 -19.72 -2.31
CA TYR A 83 -6.64 -20.32 -0.98
C TYR A 83 -7.06 -19.29 0.07
N ALA A 84 -8.17 -19.52 0.77
CA ALA A 84 -8.64 -18.63 1.82
C ALA A 84 -8.63 -19.29 3.19
N GLY A 85 -8.11 -18.57 4.18
CA GLY A 85 -8.17 -18.96 5.58
C GLY A 85 -8.45 -17.81 6.52
N GLY A 86 -9.20 -18.08 7.60
CA GLY A 86 -9.48 -17.06 8.62
C GLY A 86 -8.22 -16.49 9.25
N VAL A 87 -7.15 -17.29 9.38
CA VAL A 87 -5.86 -16.86 9.91
C VAL A 87 -4.83 -16.74 8.79
N ALA A 88 -4.64 -17.80 8.00
CA ALA A 88 -3.66 -17.83 6.92
C ALA A 88 -4.25 -18.32 5.59
N GLY A 89 -3.95 -17.63 4.49
CA GLY A 89 -4.31 -18.12 3.15
C GLY A 89 -3.53 -19.39 2.81
N ARG A 90 -2.20 -19.29 2.89
CA ARG A 90 -1.28 -20.43 2.76
C ARG A 90 -0.25 -20.46 3.88
N ASN A 91 -0.01 -21.63 4.44
CA ASN A 91 1.07 -21.91 5.38
C ASN A 91 2.00 -22.99 4.79
N SER A 92 3.22 -22.60 4.41
CA SER A 92 4.23 -23.51 3.86
C SER A 92 5.38 -23.66 4.86
N ARG A 93 5.42 -24.80 5.58
CA ARG A 93 6.43 -25.19 6.58
C ARG A 93 6.39 -24.44 7.92
N GLY A 94 5.61 -23.37 8.03
CA GLY A 94 5.44 -22.61 9.28
C GLY A 94 4.50 -23.29 10.29
N MET A 95 4.47 -22.79 11.52
CA MET A 95 3.53 -23.22 12.57
C MET A 95 2.35 -22.23 12.66
N VAL A 96 1.13 -22.76 12.76
CA VAL A 96 -0.05 -21.96 13.14
C VAL A 96 -0.57 -22.50 14.46
N THR A 97 -0.52 -21.71 15.53
CA THR A 97 -0.88 -22.22 16.86
C THR A 97 -1.58 -21.24 17.77
N ASN A 98 -2.47 -21.73 18.63
CA ASN A 98 -3.22 -20.89 19.56
C ASN A 98 -3.96 -19.76 18.84
N CYS A 99 -4.68 -20.06 17.76
CA CYS A 99 -5.38 -19.04 16.97
C CYS A 99 -6.89 -19.24 16.99
N TYR A 100 -7.64 -18.15 16.96
CA TYR A 100 -9.10 -18.16 16.90
C TYR A 100 -9.59 -17.35 15.70
N ALA A 101 -10.45 -17.94 14.87
CA ALA A 101 -11.09 -17.24 13.75
C ALA A 101 -12.62 -17.35 13.83
N ALA A 102 -13.34 -16.25 13.62
CA ALA A 102 -14.81 -16.20 13.62
C ALA A 102 -15.40 -15.55 12.36
N GLY A 103 -14.55 -14.90 11.55
CA GLY A 103 -14.95 -14.31 10.29
C GLY A 103 -15.42 -15.35 9.27
N ASN A 104 -16.37 -14.98 8.41
CA ASN A 104 -16.81 -15.85 7.33
C ASN A 104 -15.71 -15.99 6.27
N VAL A 105 -15.48 -17.22 5.80
CA VAL A 105 -14.53 -17.54 4.74
C VAL A 105 -15.30 -17.97 3.50
N VAL A 106 -15.21 -17.17 2.43
CA VAL A 106 -16.12 -17.26 1.29
C VAL A 106 -15.40 -17.31 -0.07
N ALA A 107 -15.93 -18.10 -1.00
CA ALA A 107 -15.60 -18.02 -2.42
C ALA A 107 -16.76 -17.38 -3.21
N ASN A 108 -16.46 -16.43 -4.11
CA ASN A 108 -17.48 -15.62 -4.81
C ASN A 108 -17.56 -15.86 -6.34
N GLU A 109 -16.54 -16.44 -6.97
CA GLU A 109 -16.53 -16.78 -8.40
C GLU A 109 -16.74 -18.29 -8.61
N SER A 110 -17.34 -18.72 -9.74
CA SER A 110 -17.64 -20.13 -9.99
C SER A 110 -16.37 -20.99 -9.97
N SER A 111 -16.20 -21.78 -8.91
CA SER A 111 -15.17 -22.78 -8.79
C SER A 111 -15.53 -23.95 -9.71
N GLY A 112 -15.06 -23.90 -10.96
CA GLY A 112 -14.59 -25.15 -11.55
C GLY A 112 -13.58 -25.74 -10.56
N ASP A 113 -13.73 -27.04 -10.26
CA ASP A 113 -12.99 -27.83 -9.26
C ASP A 113 -11.66 -27.17 -8.84
N ASN A 114 -11.45 -26.92 -7.53
CA ASN A 114 -10.17 -26.56 -6.85
C ASN A 114 -10.06 -25.19 -6.09
N THR A 115 -11.15 -24.45 -5.80
CA THR A 115 -11.04 -23.35 -4.80
C THR A 115 -10.96 -23.94 -3.39
N VAL A 116 -10.09 -23.39 -2.53
CA VAL A 116 -9.74 -24.01 -1.24
C VAL A 116 -10.08 -23.06 -0.09
N LEU A 117 -11.01 -23.47 0.77
CA LEU A 117 -11.46 -22.69 1.92
C LEU A 117 -11.22 -23.48 3.21
N GLY A 118 -10.43 -22.91 4.11
CA GLY A 118 -10.27 -23.41 5.46
C GLY A 118 -10.73 -22.39 6.49
N GLY A 119 -11.39 -22.82 7.55
CA GLY A 119 -11.79 -21.88 8.61
C GLY A 119 -10.61 -21.14 9.25
N VAL A 120 -9.45 -21.81 9.37
CA VAL A 120 -8.22 -21.24 9.94
C VAL A 120 -7.15 -21.10 8.86
N VAL A 121 -6.87 -22.15 8.09
CA VAL A 121 -5.82 -22.15 7.06
C VAL A 121 -6.38 -22.63 5.72
N GLY A 122 -6.21 -21.86 4.65
CA GLY A 122 -6.62 -22.30 3.31
C GLY A 122 -5.84 -23.53 2.86
N GLN A 123 -4.54 -23.37 2.58
CA GLN A 123 -3.64 -24.48 2.26
C GLN A 123 -2.50 -24.61 3.28
N ASN A 124 -2.27 -25.83 3.76
CA ASN A 124 -1.17 -26.18 4.67
C ASN A 124 -0.19 -27.12 3.97
N GLU A 125 1.09 -26.78 3.89
CA GLU A 125 2.09 -27.49 3.07
C GLU A 125 3.38 -27.77 3.84
N ARG A 126 3.84 -29.03 3.85
CA ARG A 126 5.07 -29.45 4.54
C ARG A 126 6.36 -29.35 3.70
N ASN A 127 6.28 -29.51 2.38
CA ASN A 127 7.37 -29.56 1.36
C ASN A 127 8.76 -30.06 1.85
N ASP A 128 9.15 -31.25 1.38
CA ASP A 128 10.18 -32.14 1.93
C ASP A 128 11.66 -31.72 1.73
N GLN A 129 11.94 -30.62 1.02
CA GLN A 129 13.32 -30.32 0.60
C GLN A 129 14.19 -29.63 1.66
N ASN A 130 13.63 -29.02 2.73
CA ASN A 130 14.40 -28.22 3.70
C ASN A 130 14.02 -28.41 5.20
N GLY A 131 13.21 -29.41 5.56
CA GLY A 131 13.04 -29.85 6.96
C GLY A 131 11.94 -29.19 7.82
N GLY A 132 10.76 -28.89 7.27
CA GLY A 132 9.58 -28.41 8.04
C GLY A 132 8.54 -29.50 8.36
N GLU A 133 7.66 -29.25 9.34
CA GLU A 133 6.52 -30.13 9.71
C GLU A 133 5.14 -29.51 9.44
N ALA A 134 5.06 -28.20 9.13
CA ALA A 134 3.81 -27.45 8.92
C ALA A 134 2.67 -27.76 9.92
N PRO A 135 2.90 -27.65 11.25
CA PRO A 135 1.89 -27.97 12.25
C PRO A 135 0.83 -26.87 12.37
N VAL A 136 -0.43 -27.28 12.33
CA VAL A 136 -1.59 -26.46 12.73
C VAL A 136 -2.14 -27.05 14.02
N GLN A 137 -2.03 -26.33 15.14
CA GLN A 137 -2.38 -26.90 16.44
C GLN A 137 -3.03 -25.92 17.42
N TYR A 138 -3.97 -26.40 18.23
CA TYR A 138 -4.68 -25.54 19.20
C TYR A 138 -5.39 -24.37 18.50
N VAL A 139 -6.10 -24.65 17.41
CA VAL A 139 -6.79 -23.63 16.62
C VAL A 139 -8.30 -23.82 16.65
N HIS A 140 -9.03 -22.72 16.52
CA HIS A 140 -10.46 -22.71 16.71
C HIS A 140 -11.15 -21.86 15.65
N TYR A 141 -12.26 -22.36 15.08
CA TYR A 141 -13.03 -21.66 14.06
C TYR A 141 -14.52 -21.57 14.39
N ALA A 142 -15.12 -20.37 14.33
CA ALA A 142 -16.53 -20.12 14.64
C ALA A 142 -17.27 -19.30 13.56
N GLY A 143 -16.70 -19.21 12.35
CA GLY A 143 -17.34 -18.54 11.22
C GLY A 143 -18.12 -19.51 10.32
N THR A 144 -18.70 -18.98 9.24
CA THR A 144 -19.31 -19.81 8.17
C THR A 144 -18.33 -20.02 7.02
N ILE A 145 -18.25 -21.22 6.47
CA ILE A 145 -17.52 -21.51 5.22
C ILE A 145 -18.54 -21.67 4.11
N MET A 146 -18.40 -20.87 3.05
CA MET A 146 -19.38 -20.86 1.97
C MET A 146 -18.73 -20.69 0.61
N ASP A 147 -19.01 -21.62 -0.29
CA ASP A 147 -18.87 -21.39 -1.72
C ASP A 147 -20.21 -20.86 -2.25
N LYS A 148 -20.28 -19.55 -2.58
CA LYS A 148 -21.53 -18.87 -2.98
C LYS A 148 -22.14 -19.41 -4.27
N GLN A 149 -21.36 -20.11 -5.12
CA GLN A 149 -21.83 -20.63 -6.41
C GLN A 149 -22.13 -22.14 -6.36
N GLY A 150 -21.93 -22.80 -5.22
CA GLY A 150 -22.25 -24.22 -5.02
C GLY A 150 -21.29 -25.20 -5.72
N GLY A 151 -20.04 -24.78 -5.97
CA GLY A 151 -19.02 -25.61 -6.60
C GLY A 151 -18.43 -26.70 -5.68
N GLN A 152 -17.66 -27.62 -6.27
CA GLN A 152 -16.96 -28.73 -5.58
C GLN A 152 -15.61 -28.28 -5.00
N GLY A 153 -15.56 -27.12 -4.34
CA GLY A 153 -14.33 -26.63 -3.68
C GLY A 153 -13.86 -27.55 -2.55
N PHE A 154 -12.58 -27.44 -2.19
CA PHE A 154 -12.02 -28.14 -1.02
C PHE A 154 -12.31 -27.31 0.24
N LEU A 155 -13.41 -27.65 0.91
CA LEU A 155 -13.92 -26.92 2.07
C LEU A 155 -13.65 -27.73 3.34
N GLY A 156 -12.84 -27.18 4.25
CA GLY A 156 -12.59 -27.79 5.55
C GLY A 156 -12.81 -26.81 6.69
N ALA A 157 -13.42 -27.28 7.77
CA ALA A 157 -13.76 -26.47 8.92
C ALA A 157 -12.56 -25.78 9.55
N VAL A 158 -11.35 -26.34 9.38
CA VAL A 158 -10.10 -25.76 9.88
C VAL A 158 -9.08 -25.60 8.76
N ILE A 159 -8.80 -26.66 7.99
CA ILE A 159 -7.88 -26.62 6.84
C ILE A 159 -8.62 -26.95 5.54
N GLY A 160 -8.51 -26.12 4.52
CA GLY A 160 -9.11 -26.42 3.22
C GLY A 160 -8.38 -27.56 2.51
N TRP A 161 -7.07 -27.43 2.29
CA TRP A 161 -6.22 -28.46 1.71
C TRP A 161 -4.95 -28.68 2.53
N ASN A 162 -4.76 -29.89 3.04
CA ASN A 162 -3.55 -30.30 3.75
C ASN A 162 -2.61 -31.14 2.84
N ASN A 163 -1.41 -30.64 2.58
CA ASN A 163 -0.39 -31.28 1.75
C ASN A 163 0.86 -31.61 2.60
N GLY A 164 0.81 -32.75 3.29
CA GLY A 164 1.89 -33.26 4.12
C GLY A 164 1.99 -32.68 5.54
N GLY A 165 1.18 -31.70 5.91
CA GLY A 165 1.16 -31.09 7.25
C GLY A 165 0.36 -31.90 8.28
N SER A 166 0.30 -31.40 9.52
CA SER A 166 -0.49 -32.00 10.61
C SER A 166 -1.52 -31.04 11.17
N LEU A 167 -2.61 -31.61 11.70
CA LEU A 167 -3.63 -30.89 12.45
C LEU A 167 -3.77 -31.54 13.82
N ASP A 168 -3.58 -30.79 14.91
CA ASP A 168 -3.77 -31.31 16.26
C ASP A 168 -4.62 -30.39 17.15
N SER A 169 -5.49 -30.99 17.96
CA SER A 169 -6.22 -30.28 19.02
C SER A 169 -7.02 -29.07 18.51
N ALA A 170 -7.66 -29.21 17.35
CA ALA A 170 -8.46 -28.16 16.73
C ALA A 170 -9.96 -28.28 17.05
N HIS A 171 -10.68 -27.17 16.99
CA HIS A 171 -12.13 -27.17 17.16
C HIS A 171 -12.80 -26.25 16.15
N TYR A 172 -14.03 -26.58 15.76
CA TYR A 172 -14.85 -25.68 14.99
C TYR A 172 -16.29 -25.69 15.49
N ASP A 173 -17.01 -24.60 15.23
CA ASP A 173 -18.44 -24.47 15.51
C ASP A 173 -19.27 -25.26 14.50
N SER A 174 -19.81 -26.41 14.93
CA SER A 174 -20.62 -27.29 14.08
C SER A 174 -21.97 -26.71 13.69
N ASP A 175 -22.47 -25.71 14.44
CA ASP A 175 -23.75 -25.08 14.16
C ASP A 175 -23.61 -23.99 13.07
N LEU A 176 -22.38 -23.46 12.87
CA LEU A 176 -22.10 -22.35 11.95
C LEU A 176 -21.26 -22.74 10.72
N ALA A 177 -20.27 -23.63 10.85
CA ALA A 177 -19.24 -23.82 9.83
C ALA A 177 -19.75 -24.16 8.43
N GLY A 178 -20.93 -24.78 8.31
CA GLY A 178 -21.52 -25.17 7.01
C GLY A 178 -20.87 -26.40 6.37
N VAL A 179 -19.82 -26.95 7.01
CA VAL A 179 -19.08 -28.15 6.61
C VAL A 179 -18.86 -29.07 7.82
N SER A 180 -18.62 -30.36 7.57
CA SER A 180 -18.51 -31.38 8.63
C SER A 180 -17.12 -31.99 8.81
N GLU A 181 -16.17 -31.67 7.93
CA GLU A 181 -14.82 -32.22 7.96
C GLU A 181 -13.83 -31.16 8.44
N PHE A 182 -12.86 -31.54 9.27
CA PHE A 182 -11.79 -30.64 9.71
C PHE A 182 -10.87 -30.22 8.56
N ILE A 183 -10.55 -31.19 7.70
CA ILE A 183 -9.67 -31.03 6.54
C ILE A 183 -10.49 -31.34 5.29
N GLY A 184 -10.63 -30.36 4.40
CA GLY A 184 -11.47 -30.51 3.20
C GLY A 184 -10.87 -31.47 2.17
N TRP A 185 -9.55 -31.46 1.99
CA TRP A 185 -8.85 -32.32 1.04
C TRP A 185 -7.39 -32.58 1.45
N GLY A 186 -6.83 -33.69 0.97
CA GLY A 186 -5.43 -34.08 1.21
C GLY A 186 -5.24 -34.94 2.47
N ASP A 187 -4.07 -34.83 3.10
CA ASP A 187 -3.66 -35.72 4.18
C ASP A 187 -4.48 -35.51 5.45
N GLN A 188 -5.18 -36.54 5.90
CA GLN A 188 -6.07 -36.50 7.06
C GLN A 188 -5.31 -36.73 8.38
N ASN A 189 -4.12 -36.12 8.54
CA ASN A 189 -3.26 -36.23 9.72
C ASN A 189 -3.80 -35.39 10.90
N GLU A 190 -5.09 -35.58 11.20
CA GLU A 190 -5.80 -34.94 12.29
C GLU A 190 -5.70 -35.79 13.55
N THR A 191 -5.35 -35.16 14.67
CA THR A 191 -5.38 -35.78 16.00
C THR A 191 -6.03 -34.86 17.03
N SER A 192 -6.72 -35.45 17.99
CA SER A 192 -7.24 -34.74 19.18
C SER A 192 -8.21 -33.57 18.90
N SER A 193 -8.78 -33.45 17.70
CA SER A 193 -9.70 -32.38 17.32
C SER A 193 -11.15 -32.76 17.57
N THR A 194 -12.01 -31.79 17.92
CA THR A 194 -13.42 -32.05 18.25
C THR A 194 -14.34 -30.93 17.78
N ALA A 195 -15.44 -31.28 17.12
CA ALA A 195 -16.46 -30.32 16.73
C ALA A 195 -17.28 -29.89 17.96
N LEU A 196 -17.53 -28.59 18.11
CA LEU A 196 -18.23 -28.01 19.25
C LEU A 196 -19.46 -27.26 18.75
N THR A 197 -20.56 -27.28 19.52
CA THR A 197 -21.72 -26.42 19.25
C THR A 197 -21.39 -24.94 19.53
N SER A 198 -22.18 -23.99 19.02
CA SER A 198 -21.97 -22.56 19.33
C SER A 198 -21.96 -22.29 20.83
N VAL A 199 -22.79 -23.01 21.58
CA VAL A 199 -22.85 -22.90 23.06
C VAL A 199 -21.58 -23.46 23.73
N GLN A 200 -20.93 -24.46 23.15
CA GLN A 200 -19.66 -24.97 23.65
C GLN A 200 -18.49 -24.06 23.27
N MET A 201 -18.56 -23.39 22.11
CA MET A 201 -17.56 -22.42 21.67
C MET A 201 -17.51 -21.14 22.55
N THR A 202 -18.51 -20.91 23.41
CA THR A 202 -18.49 -19.82 24.41
C THR A 202 -17.97 -20.26 25.78
N GLN A 203 -17.51 -21.51 25.94
CA GLN A 203 -17.08 -22.04 27.24
C GLN A 203 -15.57 -22.19 27.30
N GLN A 204 -14.94 -21.43 28.21
CA GLN A 204 -13.48 -21.43 28.44
C GLN A 204 -12.89 -22.85 28.57
N GLY A 205 -13.61 -23.77 29.22
CA GLY A 205 -13.15 -25.15 29.45
C GLY A 205 -12.86 -25.96 28.19
N ASN A 206 -13.36 -25.53 27.02
CA ASN A 206 -13.11 -26.18 25.74
C ASN A 206 -11.86 -25.65 25.02
N PHE A 207 -11.16 -24.69 25.63
CA PHE A 207 -9.95 -24.07 25.11
C PHE A 207 -8.76 -24.27 26.08
N PRO A 208 -8.46 -25.50 26.54
CA PRO A 208 -7.52 -25.74 27.64
C PRO A 208 -6.08 -25.33 27.34
N ASN A 209 -5.72 -25.19 26.06
CA ASN A 209 -4.38 -24.82 25.61
C ASN A 209 -4.20 -23.30 25.48
N PHE A 210 -5.28 -22.53 25.51
CA PHE A 210 -5.20 -21.07 25.55
C PHE A 210 -4.83 -20.62 26.95
N ASN A 211 -3.83 -19.75 27.05
CA ASN A 211 -3.42 -19.18 28.34
C ASN A 211 -4.40 -18.09 28.79
N PHE A 212 -5.51 -18.50 29.40
CA PHE A 212 -6.51 -17.57 29.97
C PHE A 212 -6.05 -16.82 31.22
N ALA A 213 -4.87 -17.17 31.77
CA ALA A 213 -4.32 -16.45 32.90
C ALA A 213 -3.63 -15.15 32.48
N GLN A 214 -3.19 -15.04 31.22
CA GLN A 214 -2.35 -13.92 30.76
C GLN A 214 -2.67 -13.41 29.35
N ILE A 215 -2.98 -14.30 28.40
CA ILE A 215 -3.05 -13.96 26.97
C ILE A 215 -4.49 -13.90 26.46
N TRP A 216 -5.34 -14.82 26.91
CA TRP A 216 -6.73 -14.92 26.46
C TRP A 216 -7.72 -14.55 27.54
N SER A 217 -8.89 -14.07 27.13
CA SER A 217 -10.08 -13.94 27.96
C SER A 217 -11.30 -14.39 27.16
N MET A 218 -12.38 -14.77 27.85
CA MET A 218 -13.63 -15.07 27.19
C MET A 218 -14.39 -13.77 26.92
N GLY A 219 -14.56 -13.42 25.64
CA GLY A 219 -15.49 -12.38 25.21
C GLY A 219 -16.94 -12.83 25.30
N ALA A 220 -17.87 -11.97 24.86
CA ALA A 220 -19.31 -12.26 24.91
C ALA A 220 -19.72 -13.50 24.08
N ALA A 221 -18.99 -13.80 23.01
CA ALA A 221 -19.29 -14.89 22.07
C ALA A 221 -18.10 -15.79 21.75
N TYR A 222 -16.86 -15.33 21.93
CA TYR A 222 -15.65 -16.08 21.55
C TYR A 222 -14.45 -15.68 22.43
N PRO A 223 -13.41 -16.53 22.53
CA PRO A 223 -12.11 -16.15 23.05
C PRO A 223 -11.55 -14.92 22.34
N VAL A 224 -11.05 -13.99 23.12
CA VAL A 224 -10.37 -12.78 22.66
C VAL A 224 -9.03 -12.67 23.38
N LEU A 225 -8.09 -11.94 22.81
CA LEU A 225 -6.87 -11.59 23.53
C LEU A 225 -7.23 -10.60 24.65
N THR A 226 -6.54 -10.69 25.78
CA THR A 226 -6.83 -9.89 26.97
C THR A 226 -6.85 -8.38 26.68
N PHE A 227 -6.01 -7.91 25.75
CA PHE A 227 -5.99 -6.51 25.30
C PHE A 227 -7.14 -6.11 24.35
N GLN A 228 -7.94 -7.05 23.85
CA GLN A 228 -9.13 -6.71 23.04
C GLN A 228 -10.35 -6.37 23.91
N GLN A 229 -10.38 -6.82 25.17
CA GLN A 229 -11.45 -6.44 26.09
C GLN A 229 -11.30 -5.02 26.65
N THR A 230 -10.15 -4.38 26.42
CA THR A 230 -9.88 -3.00 26.81
C THR A 230 -10.32 -1.99 25.74
N GLY A 231 -11.43 -2.29 25.03
CA GLY A 231 -12.15 -1.34 24.18
C GLY A 231 -12.89 -0.26 24.97
N ASP A 232 -12.94 -0.39 26.30
CA ASP A 232 -13.02 0.73 27.23
C ASP A 232 -11.64 0.85 27.89
N SER A 233 -11.15 2.08 28.09
CA SER A 233 -10.08 2.35 29.05
C SER A 233 -10.40 1.59 30.34
N VAL A 234 -9.67 0.52 30.66
CA VAL A 234 -9.87 -0.18 31.95
C VAL A 234 -9.20 0.69 32.99
N ASN A 235 -9.93 1.70 33.41
CA ASN A 235 -9.57 2.51 34.56
C ASN A 235 -9.76 1.62 35.79
N TYR A 236 -8.68 1.07 36.34
CA TYR A 236 -8.72 0.48 37.67
C TYR A 236 -8.92 1.60 38.69
N LEU A 237 -9.94 1.47 39.53
CA LEU A 237 -10.19 2.41 40.60
C LEU A 237 -9.30 2.03 41.79
N VAL A 238 -8.38 2.92 42.14
CA VAL A 238 -7.63 2.83 43.40
C VAL A 238 -8.22 3.84 44.36
N VAL A 239 -8.79 3.34 45.47
CA VAL A 239 -9.37 4.19 46.52
C VAL A 239 -8.38 4.24 47.68
N LEU A 240 -7.81 5.41 47.92
CA LEU A 240 -6.93 5.64 49.07
C LEU A 240 -7.70 6.35 50.17
N GLN A 241 -7.79 5.71 51.34
CA GLN A 241 -8.40 6.32 52.51
C GLN A 241 -7.35 6.94 53.43
N PRO A 242 -7.58 8.17 53.92
CA PRO A 242 -6.60 8.92 54.69
C PRO A 242 -6.35 8.38 56.10
N GLY A 243 -7.17 7.44 56.61
CA GLY A 243 -7.06 6.92 57.98
C GLY A 243 -7.55 7.91 59.05
N GLU A 244 -7.55 7.52 60.34
CA GLU A 244 -8.10 8.34 61.45
C GLU A 244 -7.24 9.55 61.86
N HIS A 245 -6.00 9.65 61.37
CA HIS A 245 -5.00 10.62 61.87
C HIS A 245 -4.21 11.29 60.74
N GLY A 246 -4.84 11.56 59.59
CA GLY A 246 -4.19 12.27 58.49
C GLY A 246 -5.13 12.57 57.30
N SER A 247 -4.57 13.05 56.20
CA SER A 247 -5.28 13.42 54.96
C SER A 247 -4.44 13.14 53.71
N ILE A 248 -5.09 13.02 52.54
CA ILE A 248 -4.44 12.74 51.24
C ILE A 248 -4.82 13.86 50.24
N ASN A 249 -3.83 14.50 49.63
CA ASN A 249 -3.98 15.83 48.99
C ASN A 249 -4.52 15.85 47.53
N GLU A 250 -5.18 14.79 47.05
CA GLU A 250 -5.86 14.78 45.74
C GLU A 250 -7.35 14.39 45.82
N ALA A 251 -7.95 14.44 47.02
CA ALA A 251 -9.37 14.08 47.19
C ALA A 251 -10.29 15.14 46.57
N ASN A 252 -11.25 14.69 45.74
CA ASN A 252 -12.33 15.56 45.26
C ASN A 252 -13.12 16.08 46.48
N SER A 253 -13.37 17.39 46.54
CA SER A 253 -13.77 18.15 47.73
C SER A 253 -15.13 17.82 48.37
N GLU A 254 -15.75 16.68 48.07
CA GLU A 254 -16.99 16.23 48.70
C GLU A 254 -16.92 14.85 49.36
N ASP A 255 -15.83 14.09 49.19
CA ASP A 255 -15.66 12.77 49.83
C ASP A 255 -14.20 12.58 50.32
N ASP A 256 -13.99 12.08 51.55
CA ASP A 256 -12.68 11.92 52.23
C ASP A 256 -11.79 10.79 51.62
N PHE A 257 -11.82 10.56 50.30
CA PHE A 257 -11.00 9.57 49.60
C PHE A 257 -10.57 10.07 48.21
N VAL A 258 -9.48 9.51 47.69
CA VAL A 258 -8.98 9.82 46.32
C VAL A 258 -9.32 8.67 45.38
N ASP A 259 -10.00 8.98 44.27
CA ASP A 259 -10.24 8.06 43.15
C ASP A 259 -9.22 8.35 42.03
N ILE A 260 -8.28 7.43 41.80
CA ILE A 260 -7.30 7.54 40.71
C ILE A 260 -7.59 6.50 39.64
N TYR A 261 -7.71 6.93 38.39
CA TYR A 261 -8.02 6.10 37.21
C TYR A 261 -6.76 5.92 36.34
N PHE A 262 -6.39 4.67 36.06
CA PHE A 262 -5.13 4.33 35.37
C PHE A 262 -5.31 3.75 33.96
N GLU A 263 -4.54 4.27 33.00
CA GLU A 263 -4.23 3.62 31.71
C GLU A 263 -2.75 3.20 31.75
N GLY A 264 -2.49 1.93 32.04
CA GLY A 264 -1.22 1.39 32.55
C GLY A 264 0.09 1.98 32.00
N ALA A 265 0.93 2.47 32.92
CA ALA A 265 2.38 2.24 32.89
C ALA A 265 3.15 2.56 34.20
N ASP A 266 2.66 3.31 35.19
CA ASP A 266 3.32 3.50 36.51
C ASP A 266 2.38 4.15 37.57
N PHE A 267 2.54 3.87 38.88
CA PHE A 267 1.75 4.46 39.99
C PHE A 267 2.30 5.86 40.38
N PRO A 268 1.49 6.96 40.39
CA PRO A 268 1.94 8.30 40.75
C PRO A 268 2.28 8.40 42.24
N SER A 269 3.17 9.35 42.58
CA SER A 269 3.51 9.65 43.98
C SER A 269 2.31 10.26 44.71
N VAL A 270 1.84 9.62 45.79
CA VAL A 270 0.73 10.11 46.63
C VAL A 270 1.28 10.87 47.84
N ASN A 271 0.82 12.10 48.04
CA ASN A 271 1.19 12.91 49.21
C ASN A 271 0.19 12.67 50.36
N VAL A 272 0.68 12.06 51.45
CA VAL A 272 -0.06 11.84 52.69
C VAL A 272 0.45 12.82 53.75
N SER A 273 -0.46 13.51 54.44
CA SER A 273 -0.16 14.30 55.63
C SER A 273 -0.72 13.63 56.87
N SER A 274 0.02 13.65 57.98
CA SER A 274 -0.45 13.19 59.28
C SER A 274 -0.94 14.36 60.14
N ASP A 275 -1.89 14.07 61.03
CA ASP A 275 -2.30 14.98 62.09
C ASP A 275 -1.16 15.15 63.11
N MET A 276 -1.10 16.32 63.73
CA MET A 276 -0.07 16.67 64.71
C MET A 276 -0.02 15.65 65.87
N GLY A 277 1.16 15.05 66.09
CA GLY A 277 1.40 14.02 67.11
C GLY A 277 1.23 12.58 66.62
N TYR A 278 1.14 12.37 65.30
CA TYR A 278 1.14 11.06 64.67
C TYR A 278 2.05 11.04 63.44
N ASP A 279 2.75 9.93 63.23
CA ASP A 279 3.62 9.72 62.06
C ASP A 279 3.02 8.68 61.12
N PHE A 280 3.05 8.96 59.81
CA PHE A 280 2.60 8.03 58.78
C PHE A 280 3.59 6.87 58.64
N VAL A 281 3.09 5.63 58.78
CA VAL A 281 3.93 4.42 58.76
C VAL A 281 3.70 3.53 57.53
N GLY A 282 2.77 3.91 56.65
CA GLY A 282 2.48 3.20 55.41
C GLY A 282 0.97 2.97 55.18
N PHE A 283 0.63 2.32 54.07
CA PHE A 283 -0.73 1.89 53.75
C PHE A 283 -0.94 0.41 54.11
N ASP A 284 -2.13 0.06 54.59
CA ASP A 284 -2.55 -1.33 54.79
C ASP A 284 -3.80 -1.63 53.93
N PRO A 285 -3.74 -2.60 52.99
CA PRO A 285 -2.55 -3.32 52.55
C PRO A 285 -1.52 -2.40 51.83
N PRO A 286 -0.23 -2.75 51.80
CA PRO A 286 0.79 -1.96 51.10
C PRO A 286 0.50 -1.86 49.60
N LEU A 287 0.73 -0.67 49.02
CA LEU A 287 0.42 -0.37 47.62
C LEU A 287 1.20 -1.29 46.65
N PRO A 288 0.56 -1.80 45.58
CA PRO A 288 1.21 -2.68 44.60
C PRO A 288 2.01 -1.90 43.54
N ASP A 289 3.09 -2.51 43.03
CA ASP A 289 3.93 -1.91 41.96
C ASP A 289 3.22 -1.85 40.60
N ILE A 290 2.28 -2.75 40.33
CA ILE A 290 1.49 -2.80 39.08
C ILE A 290 0.02 -3.02 39.46
N VAL A 291 -0.86 -2.11 39.04
CA VAL A 291 -2.30 -2.20 39.29
C VAL A 291 -2.95 -3.14 38.27
N SER A 292 -3.27 -4.35 38.70
CA SER A 292 -3.94 -5.36 37.87
C SER A 292 -5.42 -5.58 38.27
N GLY A 293 -6.00 -4.67 39.06
CA GLY A 293 -7.36 -4.73 39.60
C GLY A 293 -7.69 -3.53 40.50
N ASN A 294 -8.98 -3.31 40.82
CA ASN A 294 -9.37 -2.30 41.82
C ASN A 294 -8.73 -2.61 43.17
N PHE A 295 -8.22 -1.58 43.86
CA PHE A 295 -7.41 -1.73 45.06
C PHE A 295 -7.80 -0.66 46.08
N GLU A 296 -8.05 -1.08 47.33
CA GLU A 296 -8.34 -0.16 48.43
C GLU A 296 -7.25 -0.31 49.49
N ALA A 297 -6.75 0.83 49.98
CA ALA A 297 -5.74 0.87 51.02
C ALA A 297 -5.93 2.07 51.93
N THR A 298 -5.70 1.86 53.23
CA THR A 298 -5.90 2.89 54.25
C THR A 298 -4.56 3.26 54.88
N ALA A 299 -4.28 4.57 54.93
CA ALA A 299 -3.08 5.09 55.59
C ALA A 299 -3.10 4.77 57.09
N GLN A 300 -1.96 4.32 57.61
CA GLN A 300 -1.75 3.96 59.02
C GLN A 300 -0.80 4.95 59.69
N TYR A 301 -1.06 5.21 60.98
CA TYR A 301 -0.28 6.16 61.77
C TYR A 301 0.03 5.63 63.17
N GLU A 302 1.18 6.01 63.73
CA GLU A 302 1.56 5.74 65.12
C GLU A 302 1.72 7.05 65.91
N ALA A 303 1.36 7.04 67.20
CA ALA A 303 1.40 8.25 68.03
C ALA A 303 2.83 8.60 68.47
N THR A 304 3.22 9.86 68.29
CA THR A 304 4.54 10.38 68.64
C THR A 304 4.61 10.69 70.15
N PRO A 305 5.67 10.27 70.90
CA PRO A 305 5.84 10.58 72.33
C PRO A 305 5.93 12.09 72.62
N GLN A 306 5.72 12.53 73.87
CA GLN A 306 5.82 13.95 74.30
C GLN A 306 6.79 14.17 75.47
N TYR A 307 7.48 15.31 75.48
CA TYR A 307 8.46 15.75 76.49
C TYR A 307 8.25 17.21 76.93
N THR A 308 8.71 17.58 78.12
CA THR A 308 8.52 18.90 78.75
C THR A 308 9.80 19.75 78.76
N VAL A 309 9.74 20.97 78.24
CA VAL A 309 10.84 21.96 78.26
C VAL A 309 10.51 23.13 79.17
N THR A 310 11.44 23.52 80.06
CA THR A 310 11.28 24.66 81.00
C THR A 310 12.35 25.73 80.77
N PHE A 311 11.97 27.00 80.60
CA PHE A 311 12.88 28.13 80.39
C PHE A 311 13.04 29.02 81.64
N ASP A 312 14.28 29.40 81.97
CA ASP A 312 14.66 30.26 83.10
C ASP A 312 15.40 31.52 82.60
N ALA A 313 14.86 32.71 82.91
CA ALA A 313 15.38 34.00 82.44
C ALA A 313 16.76 34.38 83.00
N GLY A 314 17.25 33.67 84.02
CA GLY A 314 18.50 34.00 84.69
C GLY A 314 18.46 35.38 85.36
N ALA A 315 19.63 35.88 85.81
CA ALA A 315 19.72 37.12 86.60
C ALA A 315 19.87 38.41 85.75
N GLY A 316 20.15 38.29 84.44
CA GLY A 316 20.50 39.42 83.56
C GLY A 316 19.36 39.98 82.70
N GLY A 317 18.15 39.43 82.84
CA GLY A 317 16.97 39.85 82.08
C GLY A 317 15.70 39.18 82.60
N SER A 318 14.60 39.27 81.84
CA SER A 318 13.31 38.66 82.20
C SER A 318 12.59 38.09 80.99
N ILE A 319 11.88 36.97 81.17
CA ILE A 319 10.93 36.46 80.15
C ILE A 319 9.72 37.39 80.14
N THR A 320 9.49 38.07 79.01
CA THR A 320 8.45 39.10 78.86
C THR A 320 7.26 38.61 78.03
N ALA A 321 7.42 37.55 77.24
CA ALA A 321 6.34 36.87 76.51
C ALA A 321 6.72 35.40 76.19
N GLY A 322 5.72 34.56 75.89
CA GLY A 322 5.90 33.12 75.66
C GLY A 322 5.71 32.26 76.92
N ASP A 323 5.49 30.96 76.71
CA ASP A 323 5.27 30.01 77.80
C ASP A 323 6.61 29.51 78.37
N ALA A 324 6.83 29.73 79.67
CA ALA A 324 8.06 29.30 80.35
C ALA A 324 8.14 27.78 80.57
N VAL A 325 7.04 27.05 80.36
CA VAL A 325 6.99 25.58 80.39
C VAL A 325 6.18 25.12 79.19
N GLN A 326 6.75 24.24 78.39
CA GLN A 326 6.15 23.77 77.14
C GLN A 326 6.18 22.24 77.08
N THR A 327 5.19 21.66 76.41
CA THR A 327 5.16 20.25 76.07
C THR A 327 5.27 20.13 74.55
N VAL A 328 6.28 19.41 74.08
CA VAL A 328 6.57 19.20 72.65
C VAL A 328 6.61 17.71 72.34
N TYR A 329 6.34 17.32 71.10
CA TYR A 329 6.47 15.94 70.65
C TYR A 329 7.96 15.56 70.49
N GLU A 330 8.29 14.27 70.55
CA GLU A 330 9.65 13.77 70.36
C GLU A 330 10.23 14.27 69.03
N GLY A 331 11.33 14.99 69.12
CA GLY A 331 12.01 15.58 67.97
C GLY A 331 11.49 16.93 67.49
N GLU A 332 10.45 17.48 68.12
CA GLU A 332 10.02 18.85 67.89
C GLU A 332 10.85 19.85 68.71
N ASP A 333 10.89 21.09 68.23
CA ASP A 333 11.57 22.20 68.89
C ASP A 333 10.66 22.84 69.95
N ALA A 334 11.21 23.22 71.09
CA ALA A 334 10.50 24.13 72.00
C ALA A 334 10.54 25.56 71.45
N ALA A 335 9.43 26.29 71.56
CA ALA A 335 9.37 27.67 71.14
C ALA A 335 10.17 28.56 72.10
N GLU A 336 11.12 29.31 71.59
CA GLU A 336 11.90 30.24 72.41
C GLU A 336 10.98 31.31 73.04
N PRO A 337 11.03 31.52 74.38
CA PRO A 337 10.32 32.63 75.00
C PRO A 337 11.06 33.95 74.77
N THR A 338 10.33 35.06 74.72
CA THR A 338 10.93 36.38 74.54
C THR A 338 11.64 36.83 75.82
N ILE A 339 12.94 37.12 75.71
CA ILE A 339 13.76 37.69 76.77
C ILE A 339 13.98 39.18 76.50
N GLU A 340 13.90 39.99 77.55
CA GLU A 340 14.40 41.37 77.54
C GLU A 340 15.64 41.47 78.43
N ALA A 341 16.78 41.83 77.83
CA ALA A 341 18.03 42.08 78.53
C ALA A 341 18.02 43.45 79.23
N ASN A 342 18.67 43.55 80.38
CA ASN A 342 18.80 44.82 81.09
C ASN A 342 19.69 45.83 80.32
N GLU A 343 19.46 47.14 80.48
CA GLU A 343 20.19 48.21 79.78
C GLU A 343 21.73 48.07 79.90
N GLY A 344 22.44 48.15 78.76
CA GLY A 344 23.89 47.95 78.67
C GLY A 344 24.34 46.48 78.60
N TRP A 345 23.38 45.56 78.51
CA TRP A 345 23.60 44.14 78.28
C TRP A 345 22.80 43.66 77.07
N GLU A 346 23.37 42.76 76.29
CA GLU A 346 22.71 42.05 75.22
C GLU A 346 22.53 40.59 75.62
N PHE A 347 21.39 40.01 75.27
CA PHE A 347 21.12 38.59 75.48
C PHE A 347 22.09 37.77 74.62
N ALA A 348 22.95 36.98 75.26
CA ALA A 348 24.00 36.19 74.62
C ALA A 348 23.53 34.79 74.18
N GLY A 349 22.25 34.46 74.44
CA GLY A 349 21.64 33.19 74.11
C GLY A 349 21.33 32.33 75.33
N TRP A 350 20.80 31.15 75.05
CA TRP A 350 20.43 30.15 76.04
C TRP A 350 21.57 29.16 76.29
N ASP A 351 21.66 28.65 77.50
CA ASP A 351 22.75 27.75 77.92
C ASP A 351 22.66 26.33 77.35
N THR A 352 21.48 25.93 76.88
CA THR A 352 21.15 24.56 76.45
C THR A 352 20.32 24.62 75.17
N ASP A 353 20.62 23.75 74.22
CA ASP A 353 19.81 23.59 73.00
C ASP A 353 18.44 22.98 73.35
N PHE A 354 17.40 23.51 72.72
CA PHE A 354 16.01 23.12 72.93
C PHE A 354 15.30 22.81 71.61
N THR A 355 16.08 22.60 70.54
CA THR A 355 15.64 22.03 69.27
C THR A 355 15.74 20.50 69.31
N ASN A 356 14.88 19.81 68.56
CA ASN A 356 14.83 18.35 68.46
C ASN A 356 14.77 17.65 69.83
N VAL A 357 13.72 17.94 70.62
CA VAL A 357 13.64 17.51 72.02
C VAL A 357 13.36 16.01 72.12
N GLN A 358 14.32 15.27 72.68
CA GLN A 358 14.25 13.80 72.85
C GLN A 358 13.97 13.38 74.32
N SER A 359 13.91 14.34 75.25
CA SER A 359 13.59 14.12 76.68
C SER A 359 13.30 15.45 77.39
N ASP A 360 12.70 15.42 78.59
CA ASP A 360 12.46 16.62 79.40
C ASP A 360 13.77 17.42 79.67
N LEU A 361 13.75 18.77 79.54
CA LEU A 361 14.94 19.62 79.71
C LEU A 361 14.63 21.00 80.34
N THR A 362 15.66 21.66 80.89
CA THR A 362 15.59 23.04 81.44
C THR A 362 16.67 23.93 80.82
N VAL A 363 16.31 25.14 80.38
CA VAL A 363 17.15 26.06 79.61
C VAL A 363 17.28 27.42 80.31
N THR A 364 18.49 27.98 80.44
CA THR A 364 18.76 29.25 81.17
C THR A 364 19.42 30.33 80.29
N ALA A 365 18.97 31.59 80.41
CA ALA A 365 19.47 32.74 79.60
C ALA A 365 20.83 33.33 80.07
N GLN A 366 21.69 33.77 79.11
CA GLN A 366 23.03 34.38 79.30
C GLN A 366 23.13 35.81 78.69
N TYR A 367 24.09 36.66 79.13
CA TYR A 367 24.16 38.10 78.74
C TYR A 367 25.61 38.69 78.64
N GLU A 368 25.87 39.66 77.72
CA GLU A 368 27.19 40.33 77.42
C GLU A 368 27.10 41.88 77.19
N LEU A 369 28.22 42.64 77.03
CA LEU A 369 28.32 44.13 77.02
C LEU A 369 28.64 44.74 75.61
N THR A 370 28.05 45.90 75.18
CA THR A 370 28.06 46.38 73.76
C THR A 370 28.35 47.89 73.45
N TYR A 371 28.72 48.26 72.19
CA TYR A 371 29.03 49.60 71.60
C TYR A 371 28.45 49.82 70.17
N THR A 372 28.36 51.06 69.63
CA THR A 372 27.65 51.38 68.34
C THR A 372 28.55 51.83 67.15
N VAL A 373 28.34 51.32 65.93
CA VAL A 373 29.06 51.68 64.68
C VAL A 373 28.09 52.18 63.59
N ASN A 374 28.37 53.33 62.99
CA ASN A 374 27.55 53.97 61.96
C ASN A 374 28.22 53.98 60.57
N PHE A 375 27.56 53.50 59.51
CA PHE A 375 28.07 53.47 58.14
C PHE A 375 27.42 54.52 57.22
N LEU A 376 28.24 55.17 56.37
CA LEU A 376 27.84 56.22 55.42
C LEU A 376 28.20 55.83 53.97
N SER A 377 27.28 56.04 53.02
CA SER A 377 27.42 55.57 51.64
C SER A 377 28.48 56.30 50.77
N GLY A 378 29.00 57.43 51.24
CA GLY A 378 29.86 58.30 50.42
C GLY A 378 29.10 59.02 49.29
N ALA A 379 29.80 59.83 48.49
CA ALA A 379 29.18 60.73 47.50
C ALA A 379 28.85 60.08 46.13
N ASN A 380 29.46 58.94 45.80
CA ASN A 380 29.37 58.30 44.48
C ASN A 380 28.78 56.88 44.51
N GLY A 381 28.02 56.55 45.56
CA GLY A 381 27.25 55.33 45.62
C GLY A 381 26.22 55.35 46.73
N THR A 382 25.42 54.30 46.79
CA THR A 382 24.30 54.15 47.71
C THR A 382 24.46 52.87 48.52
N ILE A 383 24.17 52.91 49.81
CA ILE A 383 24.03 51.68 50.60
C ILE A 383 22.74 51.00 50.13
N THR A 384 22.84 49.79 49.60
CA THR A 384 21.72 49.06 49.01
C THR A 384 21.17 47.98 49.92
N SER A 385 21.99 47.49 50.85
CA SER A 385 21.58 46.51 51.87
C SER A 385 22.56 46.49 53.04
N GLY A 386 22.12 45.96 54.18
CA GLY A 386 22.90 45.92 55.42
C GLY A 386 22.64 47.13 56.33
N ASP A 387 22.94 46.97 57.61
CA ASP A 387 22.59 47.93 58.63
C ASP A 387 23.54 49.13 58.64
N THR A 388 22.96 50.34 58.61
CA THR A 388 23.73 51.59 58.67
C THR A 388 24.11 51.98 60.09
N GLU A 389 23.51 51.36 61.09
CA GLU A 389 23.85 51.49 62.52
C GLU A 389 23.90 50.07 63.11
N GLN A 390 25.00 49.71 63.75
CA GLN A 390 25.23 48.37 64.29
C GLN A 390 25.71 48.45 65.72
N THR A 391 25.17 47.61 66.58
CA THR A 391 25.66 47.42 67.94
C THR A 391 26.55 46.18 67.95
N VAL A 392 27.75 46.29 68.52
CA VAL A 392 28.76 45.22 68.58
C VAL A 392 29.28 45.06 70.00
N ALA A 393 29.57 43.83 70.42
CA ALA A 393 30.16 43.56 71.72
C ALA A 393 31.55 44.22 71.88
N ASP A 394 32.02 44.41 73.12
CA ASP A 394 33.36 44.95 73.41
C ASP A 394 34.47 44.13 72.70
N GLY A 395 35.21 44.78 71.81
CA GLY A 395 36.25 44.15 70.97
C GLY A 395 35.71 43.42 69.73
N GLY A 396 34.41 43.50 69.44
CA GLY A 396 33.77 42.90 68.27
C GLY A 396 34.00 43.66 66.97
N SER A 397 33.73 43.01 65.84
CA SER A 397 33.78 43.63 64.50
C SER A 397 32.39 44.03 64.04
N ALA A 398 32.23 45.20 63.42
CA ALA A 398 31.02 45.52 62.67
C ALA A 398 31.08 44.86 61.27
N THR A 399 29.93 44.67 60.65
CA THR A 399 29.84 44.12 59.29
C THR A 399 29.57 45.26 58.32
N ALA A 400 30.42 45.49 57.33
CA ALA A 400 30.14 46.54 56.35
C ALA A 400 28.82 46.27 55.60
N PRO A 401 27.96 47.28 55.40
CA PRO A 401 26.81 47.17 54.51
C PRO A 401 27.27 47.07 53.05
N THR A 402 26.38 46.64 52.16
CA THR A 402 26.65 46.60 50.72
C THR A 402 26.43 47.98 50.12
N VAL A 403 27.36 48.42 49.30
CA VAL A 403 27.22 49.65 48.50
C VAL A 403 27.17 49.33 47.03
N GLU A 404 26.32 50.04 46.31
CA GLU A 404 26.28 50.07 44.85
C GLU A 404 26.88 51.39 44.38
N ALA A 405 27.91 51.32 43.54
CA ALA A 405 28.51 52.49 42.94
C ALA A 405 27.55 53.10 41.90
N ASN A 406 27.47 54.43 41.85
CA ASN A 406 26.72 55.10 40.79
C ASN A 406 27.31 54.77 39.42
N THR A 407 26.50 54.78 38.36
CA THR A 407 26.93 54.49 36.99
C THR A 407 28.18 55.31 36.60
N GLY A 408 29.23 54.61 36.14
CA GLY A 408 30.54 55.21 35.82
C GLY A 408 31.52 55.27 36.99
N TRP A 409 31.21 54.66 38.14
CA TRP A 409 32.07 54.55 39.31
C TRP A 409 32.22 53.10 39.79
N GLU A 410 33.32 52.80 40.46
CA GLU A 410 33.66 51.51 41.08
C GLU A 410 33.99 51.74 42.55
N PHE A 411 33.47 50.89 43.44
CA PHE A 411 33.72 50.97 44.88
C PHE A 411 35.14 50.49 45.22
N THR A 412 35.90 51.31 45.95
CA THR A 412 37.32 51.03 46.26
C THR A 412 37.59 50.65 47.72
N GLY A 413 36.58 50.70 48.59
CA GLY A 413 36.69 50.33 50.00
C GLY A 413 36.11 51.36 50.97
N TRP A 414 36.26 51.09 52.27
CA TRP A 414 35.81 51.94 53.37
C TRP A 414 36.95 52.79 53.93
N ASP A 415 36.64 53.97 54.49
CA ASP A 415 37.63 54.93 54.97
C ASP A 415 38.30 54.56 56.32
N THR A 416 37.66 53.71 57.12
CA THR A 416 38.05 53.39 58.49
C THR A 416 37.92 51.89 58.78
N ASP A 417 38.81 51.33 59.60
CA ASP A 417 38.73 49.93 60.06
C ASP A 417 37.67 49.78 61.16
N PHE A 418 36.91 48.69 61.11
CA PHE A 418 35.77 48.40 61.97
C PHE A 418 35.82 46.98 62.55
N THR A 419 36.99 46.33 62.55
CA THR A 419 37.17 44.92 62.96
C THR A 419 37.48 44.69 64.44
N ASN A 420 37.68 45.73 65.26
CA ASN A 420 37.88 45.64 66.72
C ASN A 420 37.37 46.92 67.42
N VAL A 421 36.07 46.95 67.74
CA VAL A 421 35.35 48.12 68.21
C VAL A 421 35.27 48.12 69.75
N GLN A 422 35.83 49.15 70.38
CA GLN A 422 35.88 49.32 71.85
C GLN A 422 35.24 50.65 72.30
N SER A 423 34.62 51.37 71.37
CA SER A 423 33.88 52.62 71.55
C SER A 423 33.09 52.91 70.28
N ASP A 424 32.13 53.83 70.33
CA ASP A 424 31.31 54.15 69.17
C ASP A 424 32.12 54.72 67.97
N LEU A 425 31.77 54.35 66.71
CA LEU A 425 32.51 54.68 65.47
C LEU A 425 31.61 55.14 64.31
N THR A 426 32.16 55.87 63.32
CA THR A 426 31.50 56.15 62.01
C THR A 426 32.44 55.83 60.84
N VAL A 427 31.96 55.16 59.78
CA VAL A 427 32.73 54.60 58.63
C VAL A 427 32.08 54.99 57.29
N THR A 428 32.85 55.45 56.28
CA THR A 428 32.33 55.97 54.98
C THR A 428 32.93 55.27 53.75
N ALA A 429 32.11 54.96 52.72
CA ALA A 429 32.53 54.31 51.47
C ALA A 429 33.25 55.23 50.45
N GLN A 430 34.18 54.67 49.65
CA GLN A 430 35.04 55.35 48.66
C GLN A 430 34.88 54.78 47.22
N TYR A 431 35.06 55.60 46.17
CA TYR A 431 34.84 55.21 44.76
C TYR A 431 35.83 55.85 43.74
N GLU A 432 36.09 55.19 42.60
CA GLU A 432 36.89 55.65 41.42
C GLU A 432 36.10 55.51 40.08
N ALA A 433 36.47 56.19 38.99
CA ALA A 433 35.68 56.24 37.74
C ALA A 433 36.08 55.19 36.67
N THR A 434 35.10 54.58 35.97
CA THR A 434 35.31 53.49 34.97
C THR A 434 35.42 53.97 33.51
N ARG A 435 36.17 53.23 32.67
CA ARG A 435 36.42 53.51 31.23
C ARG A 435 35.25 53.06 30.33
N GLN A 436 35.13 53.66 29.13
CA GLN A 436 34.12 53.34 28.12
C GLN A 436 34.76 52.98 26.77
N TYR A 437 34.13 52.07 26.02
CA TYR A 437 34.51 51.64 24.67
C TYR A 437 33.33 51.70 23.70
N THR A 438 33.61 51.92 22.41
CA THR A 438 32.60 51.99 21.35
C THR A 438 32.47 50.66 20.58
N VAL A 439 31.24 50.19 20.38
CA VAL A 439 30.89 49.03 19.54
C VAL A 439 30.15 49.54 18.31
N THR A 440 30.62 49.18 17.12
CA THR A 440 29.97 49.55 15.84
C THR A 440 29.46 48.30 15.13
N PHE A 441 28.18 48.25 14.79
CA PHE A 441 27.57 47.20 13.97
C PHE A 441 27.50 47.63 12.50
N ASP A 442 28.04 46.79 11.61
CA ASP A 442 28.02 46.97 10.16
C ASP A 442 27.14 45.90 9.52
N ALA A 443 26.10 46.33 8.80
CA ALA A 443 25.20 45.43 8.08
C ALA A 443 25.89 44.72 6.90
N GLY A 444 27.06 45.19 6.44
CA GLY A 444 27.70 44.70 5.23
C GLY A 444 26.86 44.92 3.97
N ALA A 445 27.22 44.25 2.87
CA ALA A 445 26.53 44.41 1.58
C ALA A 445 25.24 43.56 1.44
N GLY A 446 25.10 42.51 2.25
CA GLY A 446 24.02 41.52 2.14
C GLY A 446 22.70 41.91 2.82
N GLY A 447 22.64 43.06 3.49
CA GLY A 447 21.44 43.51 4.21
C GLY A 447 21.56 44.94 4.72
N SER A 448 20.58 45.36 5.53
CA SER A 448 20.54 46.68 6.15
C SER A 448 20.05 46.60 7.58
N ILE A 449 20.62 47.42 8.48
CA ILE A 449 20.09 47.62 9.83
C ILE A 449 18.74 48.34 9.73
N THR A 450 17.69 47.72 10.26
CA THR A 450 16.31 48.24 10.18
C THR A 450 15.79 48.80 11.50
N SER A 451 16.35 48.38 12.63
CA SER A 451 16.06 48.95 13.95
C SER A 451 17.23 48.71 14.92
N GLY A 452 17.29 49.44 16.03
CA GLY A 452 18.42 49.40 16.99
C GLY A 452 19.55 50.39 16.68
N GLU A 453 20.51 50.52 17.60
CA GLU A 453 21.64 51.45 17.47
C GLU A 453 22.85 50.77 16.79
N ALA A 454 23.25 51.30 15.62
CA ALA A 454 24.43 50.81 14.90
C ALA A 454 25.76 51.18 15.58
N VAL A 455 25.77 52.14 16.50
CA VAL A 455 26.96 52.54 17.26
C VAL A 455 26.55 52.70 18.71
N GLN A 456 27.17 51.94 19.61
CA GLN A 456 26.88 51.90 21.04
C GLN A 456 28.14 52.22 21.84
N THR A 457 27.95 52.80 23.02
CA THR A 457 29.04 53.02 23.99
C THR A 457 28.76 52.22 25.24
N VAL A 458 29.67 51.32 25.58
CA VAL A 458 29.56 50.42 26.74
C VAL A 458 30.72 50.68 27.70
N TYR A 459 30.52 50.45 28.99
CA TYR A 459 31.61 50.48 29.96
C TYR A 459 32.56 49.29 29.74
N GLU A 460 33.81 49.42 30.16
CA GLU A 460 34.80 48.33 30.14
C GLU A 460 34.21 47.08 30.82
N GLY A 461 34.13 45.99 30.07
CA GLY A 461 33.51 44.73 30.50
C GLY A 461 32.00 44.62 30.31
N GLY A 462 31.34 45.64 29.76
CA GLY A 462 29.91 45.63 29.44
C GLY A 462 29.56 45.00 28.09
N ASP A 463 28.29 44.66 27.90
CA ASP A 463 27.74 44.04 26.69
C ASP A 463 27.06 45.08 25.79
N ALA A 464 27.15 44.90 24.46
CA ALA A 464 26.37 45.65 23.49
C ALA A 464 25.12 44.85 23.05
N GLU A 465 24.11 45.54 22.52
CA GLU A 465 22.86 44.92 22.06
C GLU A 465 22.84 44.83 20.52
N ALA A 466 22.53 43.68 19.93
CA ALA A 466 22.52 43.54 18.48
C ALA A 466 21.35 44.32 17.84
N PRO A 467 21.59 45.13 16.79
CA PRO A 467 20.51 45.75 16.01
C PRO A 467 19.79 44.72 15.13
N GLU A 468 18.55 45.01 14.71
CA GLU A 468 17.83 44.16 13.76
C GLU A 468 18.34 44.35 12.34
N ILE A 469 18.60 43.23 11.65
CA ILE A 469 19.02 43.19 10.24
C ILE A 469 17.88 42.68 9.36
N THR A 470 17.63 43.38 8.26
CA THR A 470 16.85 42.86 7.14
C THR A 470 17.80 42.47 5.99
N PRO A 471 17.92 41.17 5.65
CA PRO A 471 18.71 40.73 4.50
C PRO A 471 18.13 41.22 3.17
N ASN A 472 19.00 41.66 2.27
CA ASN A 472 18.66 41.94 0.89
C ASN A 472 18.57 40.62 0.12
N ALA A 473 17.58 40.43 -0.76
CA ALA A 473 17.53 39.25 -1.60
C ALA A 473 18.82 39.14 -2.48
N PRO A 474 19.43 37.94 -2.61
CA PRO A 474 18.95 36.63 -2.19
C PRO A 474 19.55 36.11 -0.87
N TYR A 475 19.96 36.99 0.04
CA TYR A 475 20.66 36.61 1.25
C TYR A 475 19.74 36.24 2.41
N ILE A 476 20.25 35.42 3.33
CA ILE A 476 19.69 35.07 4.63
C ILE A 476 20.73 35.48 5.69
N PHE A 477 20.32 36.13 6.77
CA PHE A 477 21.24 36.51 7.85
C PHE A 477 21.73 35.25 8.57
N ALA A 478 23.04 35.02 8.56
CA ALA A 478 23.69 33.87 9.17
C ALA A 478 24.23 34.16 10.58
N GLY A 479 24.35 35.44 10.96
CA GLY A 479 24.84 35.86 12.27
C GLY A 479 25.83 37.03 12.19
N TRP A 480 26.50 37.29 13.31
CA TRP A 480 27.54 38.32 13.41
C TRP A 480 28.93 37.70 13.43
N ASP A 481 29.93 38.38 12.87
CA ASP A 481 31.31 37.86 12.75
C ASP A 481 32.10 37.82 14.06
N LYS A 482 31.64 38.52 15.10
CA LYS A 482 32.32 38.67 16.39
C LYS A 482 31.33 38.69 17.55
N GLU A 483 31.80 38.21 18.70
CA GLU A 483 31.15 38.42 19.99
C GLU A 483 31.20 39.91 20.38
N PHE A 484 30.14 40.38 21.04
CA PHE A 484 29.98 41.76 21.50
C PHE A 484 29.55 41.84 22.97
N THR A 485 29.85 40.78 23.72
CA THR A 485 29.75 40.70 25.18
C THR A 485 31.13 40.92 25.81
N ASN A 486 31.17 41.43 27.05
CA ASN A 486 32.39 41.72 27.81
C ASN A 486 33.42 42.57 27.01
N VAL A 487 33.02 43.76 26.57
CA VAL A 487 33.82 44.59 25.66
C VAL A 487 35.01 45.24 26.38
N GLN A 488 36.21 44.90 25.93
CA GLN A 488 37.50 45.36 26.52
C GLN A 488 38.23 46.39 25.63
N SER A 489 37.72 46.70 24.45
CA SER A 489 38.28 47.67 23.50
C SER A 489 37.25 48.04 22.43
N GLU A 490 37.54 49.05 21.61
CA GLU A 490 36.68 49.38 20.46
C GLU A 490 36.60 48.22 19.45
N ILE A 491 35.39 47.82 19.07
CA ILE A 491 35.16 46.72 18.12
C ILE A 491 34.16 47.13 17.02
N THR A 492 34.34 46.57 15.82
CA THR A 492 33.35 46.62 14.73
C THR A 492 32.88 45.20 14.44
N VAL A 493 31.57 44.97 14.52
CA VAL A 493 30.91 43.68 14.34
C VAL A 493 30.10 43.72 13.04
N THR A 494 30.36 42.77 12.13
CA THR A 494 29.82 42.77 10.76
C THR A 494 28.87 41.59 10.56
N ALA A 495 27.73 41.84 9.92
CA ALA A 495 26.74 40.82 9.59
C ALA A 495 27.26 39.83 8.53
N GLN A 496 26.97 38.55 8.71
CA GLN A 496 27.26 37.46 7.78
C GLN A 496 25.98 36.94 7.14
N TYR A 497 26.10 36.43 5.91
CA TYR A 497 24.96 36.02 5.10
C TYR A 497 25.22 34.73 4.33
N ASP A 498 24.18 33.89 4.26
CA ASP A 498 24.10 32.75 3.34
C ASP A 498 23.22 33.12 2.13
N THR A 499 23.46 32.50 0.97
CA THR A 499 22.60 32.64 -0.21
C THR A 499 21.42 31.67 -0.13
N LYS A 500 20.21 32.13 -0.49
CA LYS A 500 19.04 31.27 -0.66
C LYS A 500 19.33 30.20 -1.73
N THR A 501 18.99 28.96 -1.42
CA THR A 501 19.05 27.82 -2.35
C THR A 501 17.68 27.20 -2.55
N PHE A 502 17.44 26.60 -3.72
CA PHE A 502 16.23 25.86 -4.06
C PHE A 502 16.55 24.45 -4.54
N THR A 503 15.57 23.56 -4.45
CA THR A 503 15.66 22.20 -4.94
C THR A 503 15.08 22.11 -6.35
N VAL A 504 15.86 21.59 -7.29
CA VAL A 504 15.42 21.22 -8.63
C VAL A 504 15.41 19.70 -8.75
N THR A 505 14.26 19.12 -9.06
CA THR A 505 14.08 17.68 -9.24
C THR A 505 13.72 17.39 -10.69
N PHE A 506 14.51 16.52 -11.32
CA PHE A 506 14.29 16.02 -12.68
C PHE A 506 13.63 14.63 -12.62
N ASN A 507 12.53 14.47 -13.36
CA ASN A 507 11.79 13.22 -13.51
C ASN A 507 11.91 12.72 -14.94
N ALA A 508 12.32 11.47 -15.11
CA ALA A 508 12.46 10.86 -16.44
C ALA A 508 11.10 10.64 -17.15
N GLY A 509 9.97 10.75 -16.48
CA GLY A 509 8.67 10.45 -17.09
C GLY A 509 8.49 8.95 -17.39
N GLN A 510 7.57 8.61 -18.29
CA GLN A 510 7.15 7.23 -18.55
C GLN A 510 7.89 6.54 -19.70
N TYR A 511 8.66 7.26 -20.52
CA TYR A 511 9.29 6.76 -21.74
C TYR A 511 10.81 6.92 -21.73
N GLY A 512 11.40 6.88 -20.54
CA GLY A 512 12.85 6.88 -20.42
C GLY A 512 13.31 6.91 -18.97
N ILE A 513 14.63 6.88 -18.83
CA ILE A 513 15.33 6.87 -17.55
C ILE A 513 16.40 7.96 -17.53
N ILE A 514 16.67 8.50 -16.34
CA ILE A 514 17.85 9.35 -16.14
C ILE A 514 19.07 8.42 -16.12
N SER A 515 19.85 8.45 -17.20
CA SER A 515 20.99 7.55 -17.40
C SER A 515 22.28 8.10 -16.78
N GLU A 516 22.45 9.42 -16.74
CA GLU A 516 23.58 10.09 -16.11
C GLU A 516 23.17 11.44 -15.49
N GLY A 517 23.93 11.90 -14.48
CA GLY A 517 23.66 13.16 -13.77
C GLY A 517 22.87 12.97 -12.47
N GLN A 518 22.54 14.08 -11.81
CA GLN A 518 21.79 14.08 -10.55
C GLN A 518 20.32 14.40 -10.84
N SER A 519 19.41 13.52 -10.41
CA SER A 519 17.96 13.74 -10.49
C SER A 519 17.45 14.79 -9.50
N GLN A 520 18.24 15.15 -8.49
CA GLN A 520 17.92 16.23 -7.56
C GLN A 520 19.14 17.10 -7.32
N GLN A 521 18.98 18.42 -7.42
CA GLN A 521 20.06 19.39 -7.31
C GLN A 521 19.66 20.56 -6.41
N THR A 522 20.59 21.02 -5.58
CA THR A 522 20.44 22.23 -4.78
C THR A 522 21.10 23.40 -5.50
N ILE A 523 20.31 24.37 -5.94
CA ILE A 523 20.73 25.47 -6.81
C ILE A 523 20.60 26.80 -6.07
N GLU A 524 21.64 27.62 -6.10
CA GLU A 524 21.60 28.99 -5.57
C GLU A 524 20.61 29.86 -6.34
N TYR A 525 19.93 30.78 -5.65
CA TYR A 525 18.97 31.72 -6.24
C TYR A 525 19.55 32.41 -7.49
N GLY A 526 18.84 32.30 -8.60
CA GLY A 526 19.18 32.92 -9.88
C GLY A 526 20.24 32.18 -10.71
N SER A 527 20.72 31.04 -10.23
CA SER A 527 21.64 30.16 -10.98
C SER A 527 20.89 29.13 -11.83
N SER A 528 21.60 28.50 -12.77
CA SER A 528 21.06 27.43 -13.62
C SER A 528 21.29 26.05 -13.00
N ALA A 529 20.32 25.14 -13.14
CA ALA A 529 20.53 23.72 -12.86
C ALA A 529 21.30 23.02 -14.00
N ALA A 530 22.00 21.93 -13.70
CA ALA A 530 22.63 21.11 -14.73
C ALA A 530 21.62 20.10 -15.29
N SER A 531 21.46 20.03 -16.62
CA SER A 531 20.60 19.00 -17.23
C SER A 531 21.19 17.60 -16.99
N PRO A 532 20.44 16.64 -16.44
CA PRO A 532 20.83 15.24 -16.52
C PRO A 532 20.67 14.70 -17.94
N SER A 533 21.29 13.55 -18.21
CA SER A 533 21.13 12.80 -19.47
C SER A 533 19.96 11.86 -19.35
N VAL A 534 19.14 11.79 -20.40
CA VAL A 534 17.98 10.89 -20.49
C VAL A 534 18.25 9.86 -21.57
N GLU A 535 18.07 8.59 -21.23
CA GLU A 535 17.98 7.50 -22.19
C GLU A 535 16.49 7.20 -22.40
N ALA A 536 16.00 7.46 -23.61
CA ALA A 536 14.61 7.19 -23.98
C ALA A 536 14.40 5.69 -24.24
N ASP A 537 13.21 5.21 -23.90
CA ASP A 537 12.79 3.84 -24.18
C ASP A 537 12.71 3.60 -25.69
N GLN A 538 12.75 2.32 -26.11
CA GLN A 538 12.61 1.96 -27.52
C GLN A 538 11.31 2.54 -28.11
N GLY A 539 11.43 3.15 -29.30
CA GLY A 539 10.31 3.83 -29.97
C GLY A 539 10.15 5.30 -29.60
N TRP A 540 10.90 5.84 -28.63
CA TRP A 540 10.78 7.23 -28.18
C TRP A 540 12.11 7.98 -28.28
N GLU A 541 12.01 9.29 -28.47
CA GLU A 541 13.12 10.24 -28.47
C GLU A 541 12.87 11.32 -27.41
N PHE A 542 13.91 11.67 -26.66
CA PHE A 542 13.87 12.77 -25.70
C PHE A 542 13.70 14.11 -26.45
N ALA A 543 12.54 14.74 -26.27
CA ALA A 543 12.17 15.99 -26.94
C ALA A 543 12.63 17.22 -26.15
N GLY A 544 12.83 17.10 -24.83
CA GLY A 544 13.27 18.19 -23.97
C GLY A 544 12.71 18.07 -22.56
N TRP A 545 12.81 19.16 -21.81
CA TRP A 545 12.25 19.28 -20.47
C TRP A 545 11.04 20.23 -20.50
N ASP A 546 9.99 19.90 -19.76
CA ASP A 546 8.73 20.67 -19.69
C ASP A 546 8.91 22.11 -19.16
N THR A 547 9.94 22.32 -18.33
CA THR A 547 10.14 23.56 -17.56
C THR A 547 11.56 24.09 -17.73
N PRO A 548 11.75 25.39 -18.04
CA PRO A 548 13.08 26.02 -18.05
C PRO A 548 13.76 26.01 -16.67
N PHE A 549 15.07 25.80 -16.65
CA PHE A 549 15.88 25.73 -15.41
C PHE A 549 17.19 26.51 -15.48
N ASP A 550 17.26 27.49 -16.38
CA ASP A 550 18.40 28.39 -16.54
C ASP A 550 18.45 29.51 -15.49
N ASN A 551 17.33 29.81 -14.82
CA ASN A 551 17.22 30.82 -13.76
C ASN A 551 16.29 30.36 -12.62
N VAL A 552 16.86 29.68 -11.61
CA VAL A 552 16.08 29.06 -10.52
C VAL A 552 15.77 30.06 -9.40
N THR A 553 14.50 30.39 -9.20
CA THR A 553 14.03 31.33 -8.16
C THR A 553 13.05 30.73 -7.15
N SER A 554 12.73 29.45 -7.30
CA SER A 554 11.87 28.63 -6.44
C SER A 554 12.23 27.16 -6.64
N ASP A 555 11.70 26.26 -5.81
CA ASP A 555 11.79 24.82 -6.07
C ASP A 555 11.11 24.48 -7.41
N LEU A 556 11.71 23.56 -8.18
CA LEU A 556 11.21 23.12 -9.49
C LEU A 556 11.12 21.60 -9.54
N ALA A 557 10.02 21.09 -10.10
CA ALA A 557 9.89 19.70 -10.52
C ALA A 557 9.73 19.69 -12.03
N ILE A 558 10.68 19.07 -12.72
CA ILE A 558 10.86 19.16 -14.18
C ILE A 558 10.74 17.76 -14.74
N THR A 559 9.91 17.56 -15.74
CA THR A 559 9.66 16.25 -16.34
C THR A 559 10.16 16.21 -17.78
N ALA A 560 10.78 15.09 -18.16
CA ALA A 560 11.20 14.84 -19.53
C ALA A 560 9.98 14.70 -20.46
N GLU A 561 10.06 15.36 -21.60
CA GLU A 561 9.11 15.23 -22.71
C GLU A 561 9.70 14.33 -23.79
N TYR A 562 8.84 13.55 -24.45
CA TYR A 562 9.24 12.59 -25.46
C TYR A 562 8.40 12.74 -26.72
N SER A 563 9.00 12.45 -27.86
CA SER A 563 8.33 12.30 -29.15
C SER A 563 8.55 10.88 -29.67
N PHE A 564 7.53 10.31 -30.32
CA PHE A 564 7.67 9.00 -30.93
C PHE A 564 8.68 9.07 -32.09
N ALA A 565 9.56 8.06 -32.20
CA ALA A 565 10.68 8.02 -33.13
C ALA A 565 10.26 7.70 -34.58
N MET A 566 9.20 8.34 -35.06
CA MET A 566 8.67 8.18 -36.41
C MET A 566 8.24 9.51 -37.00
N ALA A 567 8.26 9.61 -38.34
CA ALA A 567 7.75 10.78 -39.03
C ALA A 567 6.22 10.85 -38.94
N GLY A 568 5.69 12.02 -38.56
CA GLY A 568 4.27 12.24 -38.25
C GLY A 568 4.05 12.38 -36.75
N SER A 569 2.82 12.66 -36.34
CA SER A 569 2.43 12.82 -34.93
C SER A 569 1.46 11.73 -34.44
N GLY A 570 1.14 10.74 -35.29
CA GLY A 570 0.22 9.65 -34.97
C GLY A 570 -1.24 10.09 -34.88
N THR A 571 -1.56 11.29 -35.35
CA THR A 571 -2.90 11.88 -35.35
C THR A 571 -3.63 11.57 -36.66
N PRO A 572 -4.97 11.69 -36.74
CA PRO A 572 -5.70 11.52 -38.00
C PRO A 572 -5.25 12.48 -39.11
N GLU A 573 -4.85 13.70 -38.76
CA GLU A 573 -4.37 14.72 -39.70
C GLU A 573 -2.91 14.53 -40.12
N ASP A 574 -2.11 13.87 -39.29
CA ASP A 574 -0.68 13.65 -39.47
C ASP A 574 -0.26 12.28 -38.88
N PRO A 575 -0.62 11.18 -39.57
CA PRO A 575 -0.33 9.81 -39.12
C PRO A 575 1.17 9.51 -39.18
N TYR A 576 1.60 8.54 -38.36
CA TYR A 576 2.95 7.99 -38.44
C TYR A 576 3.18 7.28 -39.78
N GLN A 577 4.28 7.62 -40.45
CA GLN A 577 4.62 7.11 -41.77
C GLN A 577 5.50 5.87 -41.64
N ILE A 578 5.01 4.74 -42.16
CA ILE A 578 5.76 3.48 -42.21
C ILE A 578 6.40 3.34 -43.59
N LYS A 579 7.73 3.29 -43.62
CA LYS A 579 8.53 3.21 -44.85
C LYS A 579 9.36 1.93 -44.95
N THR A 580 9.69 1.34 -43.82
CA THR A 580 10.57 0.18 -43.69
C THR A 580 9.96 -0.88 -42.77
N ALA A 581 10.49 -2.10 -42.81
CA ALA A 581 10.09 -3.16 -41.89
C ALA A 581 10.32 -2.78 -40.41
N GLN A 582 11.37 -2.01 -40.13
CA GLN A 582 11.63 -1.51 -38.79
C GLN A 582 10.54 -0.52 -38.34
N ASP A 583 10.11 0.39 -39.22
CA ASP A 583 9.00 1.31 -38.93
C ASP A 583 7.69 0.57 -38.66
N LEU A 584 7.45 -0.53 -39.38
CA LEU A 584 6.28 -1.38 -39.16
C LEU A 584 6.30 -1.98 -37.75
N GLY A 585 7.45 -2.48 -37.31
CA GLY A 585 7.64 -3.00 -35.95
C GLY A 585 7.46 -1.93 -34.86
N MET A 586 7.71 -0.65 -35.17
CA MET A 586 7.51 0.43 -34.19
C MET A 586 6.04 0.62 -33.81
N ALA A 587 5.08 0.22 -34.66
CA ALA A 587 3.66 0.40 -34.37
C ALA A 587 3.18 -0.29 -33.07
N ASP A 588 3.95 -1.27 -32.58
CA ASP A 588 3.72 -1.96 -31.31
C ASP A 588 3.89 -1.05 -30.07
N TYR A 589 4.70 0.00 -30.17
CA TYR A 589 4.96 0.92 -29.05
C TYR A 589 3.93 2.05 -28.94
N ALA A 590 3.02 2.19 -29.91
CA ALA A 590 1.96 3.21 -29.90
C ALA A 590 0.65 2.66 -30.52
N LEU A 591 0.08 1.65 -29.85
CA LEU A 591 -1.06 0.85 -30.33
C LEU A 591 -2.37 1.61 -30.61
N SER A 592 -2.51 2.84 -30.10
CA SER A 592 -3.69 3.70 -30.29
C SER A 592 -3.52 4.76 -31.39
N ALA A 593 -2.33 4.88 -31.99
CA ALA A 593 -2.00 5.92 -32.96
C ALA A 593 -2.60 5.68 -34.36
N ARG A 594 -2.30 6.57 -35.30
CA ARG A 594 -2.66 6.44 -36.72
C ARG A 594 -1.40 6.21 -37.54
N TYR A 595 -1.44 5.22 -38.42
CA TYR A 595 -0.33 4.79 -39.25
C TYR A 595 -0.74 4.80 -40.71
N VAL A 596 0.21 5.15 -41.58
CA VAL A 596 0.06 5.08 -43.03
C VAL A 596 1.30 4.45 -43.65
N LEU A 597 1.13 3.44 -44.50
CA LEU A 597 2.22 2.97 -45.35
C LEU A 597 2.50 4.01 -46.44
N ILE A 598 3.77 4.33 -46.62
CA ILE A 598 4.22 5.22 -47.70
C ILE A 598 5.07 4.49 -48.76
N ASN A 599 5.35 3.21 -48.54
CA ASN A 599 6.05 2.29 -49.42
C ASN A 599 5.54 0.86 -49.21
N ASP A 600 5.71 0.01 -50.22
CA ASP A 600 5.67 -1.44 -50.03
C ASP A 600 6.76 -1.89 -49.05
N ILE A 601 6.43 -2.84 -48.18
CA ILE A 601 7.31 -3.39 -47.13
C ILE A 601 7.60 -4.86 -47.45
N ASP A 602 8.88 -5.23 -47.49
CA ASP A 602 9.34 -6.61 -47.66
C ASP A 602 9.92 -7.12 -46.33
N LEU A 603 9.39 -8.24 -45.83
CA LEU A 603 9.81 -8.85 -44.55
C LEU A 603 10.71 -10.09 -44.72
N SER A 604 11.22 -10.37 -45.93
CA SER A 604 12.02 -11.57 -46.21
C SER A 604 13.32 -11.70 -45.42
N GLU A 605 13.94 -10.59 -45.02
CA GLU A 605 15.19 -10.56 -44.22
C GLU A 605 14.97 -10.19 -42.74
N GLU A 606 13.71 -10.06 -42.30
CA GLU A 606 13.37 -9.43 -41.02
C GLU A 606 12.65 -10.39 -40.06
N ASN A 607 12.99 -10.30 -38.78
CA ASN A 607 12.26 -11.01 -37.73
C ASN A 607 11.12 -10.14 -37.20
N PHE A 608 10.00 -10.14 -37.93
CA PHE A 608 8.80 -9.41 -37.53
C PHE A 608 8.08 -10.07 -36.33
N TYR A 609 7.53 -9.24 -35.45
CA TYR A 609 6.63 -9.62 -34.36
C TYR A 609 5.29 -8.96 -34.59
N SER A 610 4.21 -9.70 -34.34
CA SER A 610 2.86 -9.19 -34.48
C SER A 610 2.63 -7.99 -33.56
N ILE A 611 1.92 -6.98 -34.06
CA ILE A 611 1.55 -5.76 -33.35
C ILE A 611 0.43 -6.05 -32.35
N GLY A 612 0.59 -5.56 -31.13
CA GLY A 612 -0.29 -5.77 -29.99
C GLY A 612 -0.22 -7.18 -29.41
N ASP A 613 -0.94 -7.41 -28.32
CA ASP A 613 -1.10 -8.73 -27.72
C ASP A 613 -2.55 -8.98 -27.24
N SER A 614 -2.75 -9.96 -26.34
CA SER A 614 -4.09 -10.26 -25.81
C SER A 614 -4.60 -9.26 -24.78
N GLU A 615 -3.70 -8.59 -24.07
CA GLU A 615 -4.00 -7.61 -23.03
C GLU A 615 -4.08 -6.20 -23.62
N GLU A 616 -3.14 -5.88 -24.52
CA GLU A 616 -3.03 -4.59 -25.20
C GLU A 616 -3.24 -4.79 -26.72
N PRO A 617 -4.49 -4.89 -27.19
CA PRO A 617 -4.78 -5.04 -28.61
C PRO A 617 -4.55 -3.73 -29.37
N PHE A 618 -4.28 -3.82 -30.67
CA PHE A 618 -4.18 -2.65 -31.52
C PHE A 618 -5.54 -1.91 -31.60
N ALA A 619 -5.56 -0.66 -31.13
CA ALA A 619 -6.75 0.19 -31.04
C ALA A 619 -6.69 1.41 -31.99
N GLY A 620 -5.61 1.51 -32.76
CA GLY A 620 -5.32 2.58 -33.71
C GLY A 620 -5.96 2.39 -35.08
N SER A 621 -5.47 3.14 -36.07
CA SER A 621 -5.81 2.92 -37.48
C SER A 621 -4.54 2.66 -38.26
N PHE A 622 -4.54 1.60 -39.05
CA PHE A 622 -3.46 1.22 -39.94
C PHE A 622 -3.96 1.31 -41.38
N ASP A 623 -3.55 2.34 -42.10
CA ASP A 623 -3.90 2.54 -43.51
C ASP A 623 -2.76 2.04 -44.40
N GLY A 624 -3.00 0.98 -45.15
CA GLY A 624 -2.08 0.46 -46.15
C GLY A 624 -1.89 1.45 -47.31
N ASN A 625 -2.83 2.39 -47.52
CA ASN A 625 -2.74 3.40 -48.58
C ASN A 625 -2.39 2.77 -49.94
N ASP A 626 -3.01 1.61 -50.22
CA ASP A 626 -2.81 0.75 -51.39
C ASP A 626 -1.39 0.17 -51.55
N ASN A 627 -0.52 0.29 -50.54
CA ASN A 627 0.77 -0.38 -50.47
C ASN A 627 0.63 -1.80 -49.90
N LYS A 628 1.70 -2.57 -50.08
CA LYS A 628 1.74 -4.00 -49.80
C LYS A 628 2.72 -4.34 -48.69
N ILE A 629 2.43 -5.41 -47.97
CA ILE A 629 3.37 -6.09 -47.10
C ILE A 629 3.64 -7.49 -47.68
N GLN A 630 4.91 -7.80 -47.91
CA GLN A 630 5.35 -9.01 -48.60
C GLN A 630 6.16 -9.93 -47.69
N HIS A 631 6.16 -11.24 -47.99
CA HIS A 631 6.95 -12.27 -47.28
C HIS A 631 6.65 -12.34 -45.77
N LEU A 632 5.39 -12.08 -45.42
CA LEU A 632 4.93 -12.11 -44.05
C LEU A 632 4.90 -13.55 -43.52
N ASN A 633 5.65 -13.84 -42.46
CA ASN A 633 5.71 -15.19 -41.84
C ASN A 633 4.95 -15.31 -40.50
N LYS A 634 4.32 -14.23 -40.06
CA LYS A 634 3.44 -14.16 -38.87
C LYS A 634 2.31 -13.17 -39.11
N PRO A 635 1.16 -13.28 -38.43
CA PRO A 635 0.10 -12.27 -38.50
C PRO A 635 0.61 -10.84 -38.26
N ILE A 636 0.10 -9.84 -39.00
CA ILE A 636 0.47 -8.43 -38.77
C ILE A 636 0.08 -8.01 -37.35
N PHE A 637 -1.17 -8.27 -36.97
CA PHE A 637 -1.70 -7.97 -35.65
C PHE A 637 -1.91 -9.26 -34.86
N TYR A 638 -1.47 -9.26 -33.61
CA TYR A 638 -1.87 -10.33 -32.71
C TYR A 638 -3.36 -10.23 -32.42
N SER A 639 -3.83 -9.02 -32.13
CA SER A 639 -5.24 -8.72 -31.88
C SER A 639 -5.57 -7.30 -32.32
N ILE A 640 -6.70 -7.12 -33.00
CA ILE A 640 -7.28 -5.81 -33.28
C ILE A 640 -8.44 -5.58 -32.30
N GLY A 641 -8.35 -4.52 -31.50
CA GLY A 641 -9.37 -4.12 -30.53
C GLY A 641 -10.58 -3.45 -31.19
N GLU A 642 -11.62 -3.16 -30.41
CA GLU A 642 -12.90 -2.62 -30.90
C GLU A 642 -12.76 -1.31 -31.71
N ALA A 643 -11.86 -0.41 -31.27
CA ALA A 643 -11.56 0.84 -31.98
C ALA A 643 -10.57 0.66 -33.14
N GLY A 644 -9.91 -0.50 -33.21
CA GLY A 644 -8.82 -0.80 -34.13
C GLY A 644 -9.28 -0.95 -35.58
N LYS A 645 -8.47 -0.47 -36.51
CA LYS A 645 -8.76 -0.55 -37.96
C LYS A 645 -7.53 -0.94 -38.76
N ALA A 646 -7.71 -1.86 -39.71
CA ALA A 646 -6.75 -2.13 -40.78
C ALA A 646 -7.45 -1.92 -42.13
N ILE A 647 -6.99 -0.96 -42.93
CA ILE A 647 -7.68 -0.55 -44.16
C ILE A 647 -6.73 -0.45 -45.35
N ASN A 648 -7.24 -0.70 -46.56
CA ASN A 648 -6.53 -0.49 -47.84
C ASN A 648 -5.15 -1.17 -47.91
N LEU A 649 -5.05 -2.39 -47.36
CA LEU A 649 -3.78 -3.10 -47.19
C LEU A 649 -3.74 -4.37 -48.04
N GLY A 650 -2.71 -4.49 -48.87
CA GLY A 650 -2.36 -5.74 -49.55
C GLY A 650 -1.35 -6.56 -48.76
N ILE A 651 -1.59 -7.85 -48.59
CA ILE A 651 -0.59 -8.81 -48.12
C ILE A 651 -0.32 -9.79 -49.26
N GLU A 652 0.91 -9.82 -49.75
CA GLU A 652 1.30 -10.71 -50.85
C GLU A 652 2.41 -11.65 -50.42
N GLU A 653 2.43 -12.84 -51.00
CA GLU A 653 3.50 -13.82 -50.74
C GLU A 653 3.62 -14.14 -49.24
N VAL A 654 2.47 -14.24 -48.55
CA VAL A 654 2.44 -14.70 -47.15
C VAL A 654 2.95 -16.14 -47.07
N ASP A 655 3.74 -16.46 -46.05
CA ASP A 655 4.21 -17.81 -45.75
C ASP A 655 4.15 -18.05 -44.24
N ILE A 656 2.92 -18.14 -43.73
CA ILE A 656 2.67 -18.44 -42.32
C ILE A 656 2.58 -19.95 -42.18
N SER A 657 3.50 -20.53 -41.41
CA SER A 657 3.48 -21.96 -41.06
C SER A 657 3.61 -22.12 -39.55
N MET A 658 2.48 -22.05 -38.82
CA MET A 658 2.44 -22.20 -37.37
C MET A 658 1.78 -23.54 -37.00
N SER A 659 2.60 -24.57 -36.73
CA SER A 659 2.15 -25.95 -36.48
C SER A 659 1.04 -26.08 -35.42
N SER A 660 0.15 -27.06 -35.64
CA SER A 660 -1.07 -27.44 -34.91
C SER A 660 -1.01 -27.60 -33.39
N THR A 661 0.16 -27.56 -32.73
CA THR A 661 0.24 -27.86 -31.28
C THR A 661 0.08 -26.65 -30.36
N ASN A 662 0.23 -25.40 -30.83
CA ASN A 662 0.33 -24.21 -29.96
C ASN A 662 -0.48 -22.98 -30.38
N SER A 663 -1.13 -22.96 -31.56
CA SER A 663 -1.88 -21.78 -32.03
C SER A 663 -3.36 -22.09 -32.27
N PHE A 664 -4.22 -21.52 -31.42
CA PHE A 664 -5.67 -21.67 -31.55
C PHE A 664 -6.28 -20.82 -32.66
N SER A 665 -5.64 -19.73 -33.10
CA SER A 665 -6.20 -18.87 -34.14
C SER A 665 -5.12 -18.21 -34.98
N ILE A 666 -5.23 -18.31 -36.31
CA ILE A 666 -4.29 -17.75 -37.28
C ILE A 666 -5.05 -17.04 -38.40
N GLY A 667 -4.60 -15.82 -38.73
CA GLY A 667 -4.92 -15.14 -39.97
C GLY A 667 -3.88 -14.08 -40.29
N SER A 668 -3.66 -13.81 -41.57
CA SER A 668 -2.51 -12.99 -42.02
C SER A 668 -2.57 -11.55 -41.52
N ILE A 669 -3.77 -10.96 -41.46
CA ILE A 669 -3.96 -9.63 -40.88
C ILE A 669 -4.03 -9.74 -39.36
N ALA A 670 -4.88 -10.62 -38.83
CA ALA A 670 -5.08 -10.71 -37.39
C ALA A 670 -5.37 -12.13 -36.90
N LYS A 671 -4.79 -12.53 -35.76
CA LYS A 671 -5.24 -13.76 -35.08
C LYS A 671 -6.64 -13.58 -34.51
N LYS A 672 -6.90 -12.41 -33.91
CA LYS A 672 -8.17 -12.04 -33.27
C LYS A 672 -8.59 -10.65 -33.71
N CYS A 673 -9.87 -10.46 -34.01
CA CYS A 673 -10.38 -9.15 -34.42
C CYS A 673 -11.72 -8.83 -33.76
N ARG A 674 -11.77 -7.70 -33.04
CA ARG A 674 -12.97 -7.01 -32.56
C ARG A 674 -13.21 -5.68 -33.29
N GLY A 675 -12.26 -5.24 -34.11
CA GLY A 675 -12.31 -3.98 -34.85
C GLY A 675 -12.75 -4.14 -36.31
N THR A 676 -12.34 -3.23 -37.17
CA THR A 676 -12.70 -3.22 -38.60
C THR A 676 -11.50 -3.57 -39.49
N ILE A 677 -11.68 -4.51 -40.40
CA ILE A 677 -10.75 -4.77 -41.51
C ILE A 677 -11.49 -4.48 -42.80
N GLU A 678 -11.00 -3.53 -43.61
CA GLU A 678 -11.72 -3.01 -44.77
C GLU A 678 -10.82 -2.83 -46.00
N ASN A 679 -11.27 -3.25 -47.18
CA ASN A 679 -10.53 -3.10 -48.44
C ASN A 679 -9.12 -3.74 -48.39
N CYS A 680 -9.01 -4.90 -47.73
CA CYS A 680 -7.74 -5.62 -47.58
C CYS A 680 -7.76 -6.94 -48.36
N TYR A 681 -6.59 -7.37 -48.83
CA TYR A 681 -6.47 -8.65 -49.51
C TYR A 681 -5.23 -9.45 -49.09
N VAL A 682 -5.28 -10.76 -49.24
CA VAL A 682 -4.17 -11.67 -48.97
C VAL A 682 -3.93 -12.68 -50.09
N SER A 683 -2.66 -12.96 -50.41
CA SER A 683 -2.22 -14.07 -51.26
C SER A 683 -0.98 -14.76 -50.69
N GLY A 684 -0.81 -16.05 -51.00
CA GLY A 684 0.30 -16.89 -50.50
C GLY A 684 -0.20 -18.14 -49.78
N ASN A 685 0.48 -18.54 -48.70
CA ASN A 685 0.20 -19.73 -47.90
C ASN A 685 -0.04 -19.39 -46.42
N VAL A 686 -1.16 -19.88 -45.88
CA VAL A 686 -1.53 -19.72 -44.46
C VAL A 686 -1.81 -21.09 -43.86
N GLU A 687 -0.90 -21.57 -43.03
CA GLU A 687 -1.01 -22.82 -42.29
C GLU A 687 -1.10 -22.54 -40.79
N GLY A 688 -2.18 -23.01 -40.18
CA GLY A 688 -2.51 -22.80 -38.76
C GLY A 688 -3.13 -24.02 -38.08
N GLY A 689 -3.58 -23.84 -36.83
CA GLY A 689 -4.24 -24.89 -36.02
C GLY A 689 -5.77 -24.80 -36.10
N ASP A 690 -6.41 -24.59 -34.95
CA ASP A 690 -7.86 -24.66 -34.78
C ASP A 690 -8.66 -23.66 -35.64
N ASP A 691 -8.50 -22.36 -35.41
CA ASP A 691 -9.26 -21.30 -36.09
C ASP A 691 -8.37 -20.64 -37.15
N THR A 692 -8.36 -21.17 -38.38
CA THR A 692 -7.46 -20.69 -39.42
C THR A 692 -8.24 -19.98 -40.53
N GLY A 693 -7.93 -18.72 -40.75
CA GLY A 693 -8.50 -17.90 -41.81
C GLY A 693 -7.41 -17.26 -42.66
N GLY A 694 -7.65 -17.02 -43.95
CA GLY A 694 -6.68 -16.29 -44.77
C GLY A 694 -6.35 -14.89 -44.21
N LEU A 695 -7.36 -14.15 -43.75
CA LEU A 695 -7.20 -12.80 -43.18
C LEU A 695 -7.29 -12.81 -41.66
N VAL A 696 -8.28 -13.50 -41.09
CA VAL A 696 -8.60 -13.46 -39.66
C VAL A 696 -8.79 -14.87 -39.11
N GLY A 697 -8.10 -15.21 -38.02
CA GLY A 697 -8.37 -16.47 -37.32
C GLY A 697 -9.74 -16.47 -36.64
N HIS A 698 -9.94 -15.52 -35.71
CA HIS A 698 -11.17 -15.39 -34.93
C HIS A 698 -11.74 -13.96 -35.00
N LEU A 699 -12.94 -13.82 -35.55
CA LEU A 699 -13.71 -12.58 -35.61
C LEU A 699 -14.76 -12.55 -34.48
N TYR A 700 -14.69 -11.59 -33.57
CA TYR A 700 -15.61 -11.44 -32.43
C TYR A 700 -16.84 -10.59 -32.77
N TYR A 701 -17.78 -10.47 -31.82
CA TYR A 701 -19.08 -9.81 -31.99
C TYR A 701 -18.98 -8.37 -32.53
N GLU A 702 -17.98 -7.60 -32.09
CA GLU A 702 -17.78 -6.22 -32.55
C GLU A 702 -17.02 -6.15 -33.89
N GLY A 703 -16.40 -7.26 -34.29
CA GLY A 703 -15.53 -7.35 -35.45
C GLY A 703 -16.27 -7.30 -36.78
N SER A 704 -15.71 -6.57 -37.75
CA SER A 704 -16.22 -6.47 -39.11
C SER A 704 -15.13 -6.68 -40.15
N LEU A 705 -15.41 -7.53 -41.13
CA LEU A 705 -14.58 -7.76 -42.31
C LEU A 705 -15.38 -7.33 -43.55
N ILE A 706 -14.92 -6.28 -44.24
CA ILE A 706 -15.71 -5.58 -45.26
C ILE A 706 -14.88 -5.39 -46.52
N ASN A 707 -15.43 -5.71 -47.71
CA ASN A 707 -14.75 -5.52 -49.00
C ASN A 707 -13.37 -6.17 -49.07
N CYS A 708 -13.21 -7.34 -48.44
CA CYS A 708 -11.92 -8.01 -48.33
C CYS A 708 -11.86 -9.27 -49.20
N SER A 709 -10.64 -9.69 -49.56
CA SER A 709 -10.46 -10.89 -50.38
C SER A 709 -9.28 -11.76 -50.04
N SER A 710 -9.39 -13.05 -50.33
CA SER A 710 -8.29 -14.01 -50.16
C SER A 710 -8.10 -14.84 -51.41
N THR A 711 -6.87 -14.92 -51.89
CA THR A 711 -6.43 -15.93 -52.86
C THR A 711 -5.36 -16.86 -52.28
N ALA A 712 -5.21 -16.85 -50.96
CA ALA A 712 -4.24 -17.68 -50.26
C ALA A 712 -4.70 -19.15 -50.23
N MET A 713 -3.73 -20.05 -50.27
CA MET A 713 -3.92 -21.43 -49.82
C MET A 713 -4.05 -21.40 -48.29
N VAL A 714 -5.08 -22.07 -47.75
CA VAL A 714 -5.34 -22.06 -46.31
C VAL A 714 -5.46 -23.50 -45.80
N HIS A 715 -4.54 -23.89 -44.91
CA HIS A 715 -4.52 -25.19 -44.26
C HIS A 715 -4.74 -25.04 -42.74
N GLY A 716 -5.63 -25.81 -42.16
CA GLY A 716 -5.78 -25.87 -40.71
C GLY A 716 -6.47 -27.13 -40.20
N ASP A 717 -6.66 -27.22 -38.88
CA ASP A 717 -7.24 -28.43 -38.28
C ASP A 717 -8.77 -28.38 -38.22
N ASN A 718 -9.38 -27.43 -37.49
CA ASN A 718 -10.77 -27.60 -37.03
C ASN A 718 -11.83 -26.62 -37.55
N ARG A 719 -11.47 -25.36 -37.83
CA ARG A 719 -12.39 -24.30 -38.26
C ARG A 719 -11.64 -23.45 -39.27
N VAL A 720 -11.73 -23.88 -40.52
CA VAL A 720 -10.89 -23.35 -41.59
C VAL A 720 -11.73 -22.56 -42.58
N GLY A 721 -11.35 -21.31 -42.81
CA GLY A 721 -12.04 -20.39 -43.71
C GLY A 721 -11.07 -19.74 -44.70
N GLY A 722 -11.49 -19.52 -45.95
CA GLY A 722 -10.66 -18.77 -46.90
C GLY A 722 -10.37 -17.33 -46.43
N LEU A 723 -11.28 -16.72 -45.67
CA LEU A 723 -11.07 -15.42 -45.04
C LEU A 723 -11.04 -15.51 -43.52
N VAL A 724 -12.02 -16.18 -42.91
CA VAL A 724 -12.23 -16.20 -41.45
C VAL A 724 -12.35 -17.62 -40.92
N GLY A 725 -11.48 -18.05 -40.00
CA GLY A 725 -11.59 -19.38 -39.39
C GLY A 725 -12.91 -19.52 -38.59
N ARG A 726 -13.09 -18.63 -37.61
CA ARG A 726 -14.29 -18.58 -36.76
C ARG A 726 -14.86 -17.16 -36.65
N SER A 727 -16.15 -17.00 -36.94
CA SER A 727 -16.92 -15.79 -36.64
C SER A 727 -17.85 -16.03 -35.45
N ASN A 728 -17.58 -15.37 -34.32
CA ASN A 728 -18.36 -15.43 -33.08
C ASN A 728 -19.22 -14.17 -32.89
N GLY A 729 -20.18 -13.98 -33.80
CA GLY A 729 -21.10 -12.84 -33.78
C GLY A 729 -20.67 -11.65 -34.66
N GLY A 730 -19.50 -11.70 -35.28
CA GLY A 730 -18.99 -10.65 -36.17
C GLY A 730 -19.67 -10.60 -37.53
N THR A 731 -19.34 -9.58 -38.32
CA THR A 731 -19.91 -9.35 -39.66
C THR A 731 -18.86 -9.56 -40.75
N ILE A 732 -19.21 -10.35 -41.77
CA ILE A 732 -18.42 -10.55 -42.99
C ILE A 732 -19.27 -10.08 -44.16
N GLU A 733 -18.87 -8.99 -44.82
CA GLU A 733 -19.68 -8.31 -45.84
C GLU A 733 -18.88 -8.01 -47.11
N ASN A 734 -19.47 -8.28 -48.28
CA ASN A 734 -18.88 -7.95 -49.59
C ASN A 734 -17.49 -8.56 -49.79
N CYS A 735 -17.28 -9.78 -49.29
CA CYS A 735 -15.97 -10.45 -49.30
C CYS A 735 -15.93 -11.64 -50.27
N TYR A 736 -14.74 -11.97 -50.78
CA TYR A 736 -14.59 -13.15 -51.64
C TYR A 736 -13.31 -13.95 -51.42
N ALA A 737 -13.41 -15.27 -51.60
CA ALA A 737 -12.26 -16.17 -51.67
C ALA A 737 -12.16 -16.75 -53.09
N ALA A 738 -10.97 -16.75 -53.69
CA ALA A 738 -10.78 -17.23 -55.05
C ALA A 738 -9.48 -18.05 -55.19
N GLY A 739 -9.55 -19.19 -55.88
CA GLY A 739 -8.38 -20.01 -56.15
C GLY A 739 -7.44 -19.33 -57.15
N ALA A 740 -6.23 -18.95 -56.71
CA ALA A 740 -5.16 -18.57 -57.65
C ALA A 740 -4.55 -19.82 -58.32
N GLU A 741 -4.02 -19.68 -59.54
CA GLU A 741 -3.20 -20.75 -60.13
C GLU A 741 -1.84 -20.81 -59.41
N SER A 742 -1.50 -21.95 -58.82
CA SER A 742 -0.15 -22.23 -58.33
C SER A 742 0.86 -22.31 -59.48
N GLU A 743 2.15 -22.16 -59.19
CA GLU A 743 3.24 -22.28 -60.18
C GLU A 743 3.23 -23.63 -60.94
N ASN A 744 2.63 -24.66 -60.35
CA ASN A 744 2.52 -26.01 -60.92
C ASN A 744 1.20 -26.24 -61.68
N GLY A 745 0.36 -25.21 -61.85
CA GLY A 745 -0.89 -25.27 -62.61
C GLY A 745 -2.08 -25.89 -61.86
N TYR A 746 -1.94 -26.14 -60.55
CA TYR A 746 -3.06 -26.50 -59.67
C TYR A 746 -3.69 -25.24 -59.07
N LEU A 747 -5.02 -25.16 -58.98
CA LEU A 747 -5.67 -24.08 -58.24
C LEU A 747 -5.40 -24.23 -56.75
N GLN A 748 -5.15 -23.11 -56.07
CA GLN A 748 -5.06 -23.07 -54.62
C GLN A 748 -6.37 -23.58 -54.00
N SER A 749 -6.25 -24.15 -52.81
CA SER A 749 -7.37 -24.74 -52.09
C SER A 749 -7.39 -24.32 -50.62
N ILE A 750 -8.53 -24.59 -50.00
CA ILE A 750 -8.70 -24.54 -48.55
C ILE A 750 -8.86 -25.98 -48.09
N ASP A 751 -8.08 -26.39 -47.10
CA ASP A 751 -8.18 -27.74 -46.55
C ASP A 751 -8.05 -27.80 -45.02
N GLY A 752 -8.80 -28.73 -44.42
CA GLY A 752 -8.74 -29.01 -42.99
C GLY A 752 -9.54 -30.23 -42.56
N THR A 753 -9.66 -30.48 -41.25
CA THR A 753 -10.31 -31.70 -40.73
C THR A 753 -11.79 -31.49 -40.38
N GLU A 754 -12.15 -30.40 -39.70
CA GLU A 754 -13.53 -30.08 -39.29
C GLU A 754 -13.94 -28.67 -39.76
N ASP A 755 -15.25 -28.42 -39.87
CA ASP A 755 -15.89 -27.14 -40.17
C ASP A 755 -15.10 -26.29 -41.20
N VAL A 756 -14.98 -26.81 -42.43
CA VAL A 756 -14.19 -26.18 -43.50
C VAL A 756 -15.11 -25.44 -44.47
N GLY A 757 -14.84 -24.15 -44.70
CA GLY A 757 -15.62 -23.26 -45.55
C GLY A 757 -14.80 -22.35 -46.45
N GLY A 758 -15.34 -22.01 -47.62
CA GLY A 758 -14.68 -21.08 -48.54
C GLY A 758 -14.53 -19.66 -48.02
N ILE A 759 -15.54 -19.14 -47.32
CA ILE A 759 -15.49 -17.82 -46.65
C ILE A 759 -15.16 -18.00 -45.18
N CYS A 760 -15.92 -18.86 -44.50
CA CYS A 760 -15.82 -19.03 -43.05
C CYS A 760 -15.97 -20.48 -42.60
N GLY A 761 -15.08 -20.95 -41.71
CA GLY A 761 -15.20 -22.29 -41.15
C GLY A 761 -16.44 -22.44 -40.27
N LEU A 762 -16.49 -21.68 -39.16
CA LEU A 762 -17.62 -21.67 -38.23
C LEU A 762 -18.23 -20.27 -38.06
N ASN A 763 -19.51 -20.12 -38.37
CA ASN A 763 -20.24 -18.86 -38.27
C ASN A 763 -21.33 -18.85 -37.19
N PHE A 764 -21.24 -17.92 -36.25
CA PHE A 764 -22.32 -17.50 -35.33
C PHE A 764 -22.79 -16.06 -35.61
N GLY A 765 -22.16 -15.35 -36.54
CA GLY A 765 -22.45 -13.96 -36.89
C GLY A 765 -23.22 -13.81 -38.21
N THR A 766 -22.93 -12.74 -38.94
CA THR A 766 -23.55 -12.43 -40.24
C THR A 766 -22.54 -12.58 -41.36
N ILE A 767 -22.92 -13.32 -42.41
CA ILE A 767 -22.22 -13.36 -43.71
C ILE A 767 -23.19 -12.80 -44.76
N GLU A 768 -22.79 -11.74 -45.45
CA GLU A 768 -23.63 -11.05 -46.43
C GLU A 768 -22.86 -10.71 -47.71
N SER A 769 -23.49 -10.94 -48.86
CA SER A 769 -22.95 -10.52 -50.16
C SER A 769 -21.54 -11.08 -50.43
N CYS A 770 -21.28 -12.33 -50.01
CA CYS A 770 -19.96 -12.96 -50.12
C CYS A 770 -19.94 -14.07 -51.16
N CYS A 771 -18.77 -14.34 -51.75
CA CYS A 771 -18.62 -15.45 -52.69
C CYS A 771 -17.35 -16.29 -52.52
N SER A 772 -17.50 -17.60 -52.69
CA SER A 772 -16.41 -18.55 -52.68
C SER A 772 -16.23 -19.18 -54.06
N GLU A 773 -15.12 -18.86 -54.69
CA GLU A 773 -14.66 -19.34 -55.99
C GLU A 773 -13.31 -20.06 -55.81
N ILE A 774 -13.21 -20.87 -54.74
CA ILE A 774 -12.02 -21.66 -54.40
C ILE A 774 -12.42 -23.07 -53.97
N SER A 775 -11.57 -24.05 -54.31
CA SER A 775 -11.81 -25.46 -53.93
C SER A 775 -11.67 -25.65 -52.42
N VAL A 776 -12.60 -26.41 -51.83
CA VAL A 776 -12.69 -26.66 -50.38
C VAL A 776 -12.65 -28.16 -50.09
N PHE A 777 -11.71 -28.58 -49.26
CA PHE A 777 -11.49 -29.97 -48.91
C PHE A 777 -11.53 -30.17 -47.39
N GLY A 778 -12.15 -31.23 -46.91
CA GLY A 778 -11.96 -31.60 -45.50
C GLY A 778 -12.50 -32.95 -45.12
N SER A 779 -12.61 -33.24 -43.83
CA SER A 779 -13.11 -34.55 -43.36
C SER A 779 -14.50 -34.47 -42.73
N ARG A 780 -14.87 -33.35 -42.11
CA ARG A 780 -16.14 -33.18 -41.39
C ARG A 780 -16.72 -31.78 -41.58
N SER A 781 -18.04 -31.67 -41.82
CA SER A 781 -18.76 -30.40 -42.00
C SER A 781 -18.11 -29.49 -43.06
N VAL A 782 -18.06 -29.96 -44.30
CA VAL A 782 -17.44 -29.24 -45.42
C VAL A 782 -18.51 -28.55 -46.26
N GLY A 783 -18.37 -27.24 -46.48
CA GLY A 783 -19.27 -26.45 -47.32
C GLY A 783 -18.53 -25.46 -48.21
N GLY A 784 -19.01 -25.26 -49.44
CA GLY A 784 -18.33 -24.37 -50.39
C GLY A 784 -18.25 -22.92 -49.93
N LEU A 785 -19.23 -22.41 -49.18
CA LEU A 785 -19.17 -21.07 -48.57
C LEU A 785 -18.84 -21.14 -47.06
N CYS A 786 -19.48 -22.04 -46.31
CA CYS A 786 -19.32 -22.12 -44.87
C CYS A 786 -19.31 -23.56 -44.36
N GLY A 787 -18.36 -23.94 -43.49
CA GLY A 787 -18.34 -25.28 -42.90
C GLY A 787 -19.56 -25.53 -42.02
N LYS A 788 -19.74 -24.69 -41.01
CA LYS A 788 -20.87 -24.75 -40.08
C LYS A 788 -21.45 -23.39 -39.77
N ASN A 789 -22.77 -23.27 -39.91
CA ASN A 789 -23.51 -22.04 -39.67
C ASN A 789 -24.52 -22.19 -38.53
N SER A 790 -24.43 -21.30 -37.54
CA SER A 790 -25.43 -21.04 -36.50
C SER A 790 -25.94 -19.59 -36.52
N GLY A 791 -25.40 -18.74 -37.41
CA GLY A 791 -25.77 -17.35 -37.56
C GLY A 791 -26.66 -17.09 -38.78
N HIS A 792 -26.43 -15.96 -39.46
CA HIS A 792 -27.18 -15.53 -40.64
C HIS A 792 -26.28 -15.48 -41.87
N ILE A 793 -26.67 -16.15 -42.95
CA ILE A 793 -26.01 -16.04 -44.26
C ILE A 793 -27.02 -15.49 -45.27
N LYS A 794 -26.66 -14.45 -46.01
CA LYS A 794 -27.53 -13.87 -47.04
C LYS A 794 -26.80 -13.41 -48.30
N ASN A 795 -27.50 -13.43 -49.44
CA ASN A 795 -27.03 -12.88 -50.72
C ASN A 795 -25.65 -13.42 -51.15
N SER A 796 -25.36 -14.69 -50.87
CA SER A 796 -24.00 -15.26 -51.00
C SER A 796 -23.97 -16.51 -51.86
N TYR A 797 -22.82 -16.83 -52.46
CA TYR A 797 -22.71 -17.99 -53.37
C TYR A 797 -21.38 -18.74 -53.33
N SER A 798 -21.39 -20.00 -53.76
CA SER A 798 -20.19 -20.83 -53.95
C SER A 798 -20.19 -21.53 -55.32
N THR A 799 -19.03 -21.68 -55.97
CA THR A 799 -18.97 -22.21 -57.35
C THR A 799 -17.96 -23.33 -57.58
N GLU A 800 -16.92 -23.44 -56.77
CA GLU A 800 -15.81 -24.39 -57.00
C GLU A 800 -16.00 -25.75 -56.32
N TRP A 801 -15.07 -26.68 -56.56
CA TRP A 801 -15.09 -28.05 -56.05
C TRP A 801 -15.10 -28.09 -54.52
N VAL A 802 -16.09 -28.77 -53.93
CA VAL A 802 -16.12 -29.18 -52.51
C VAL A 802 -15.98 -30.70 -52.37
N SER A 803 -15.05 -31.19 -51.53
CA SER A 803 -14.86 -32.63 -51.30
C SER A 803 -14.67 -33.02 -49.85
N CYS A 804 -15.15 -34.20 -49.46
CA CYS A 804 -14.60 -34.93 -48.31
C CYS A 804 -13.38 -35.77 -48.69
N LEU A 805 -12.39 -35.81 -47.82
CA LEU A 805 -11.16 -36.62 -47.92
C LEU A 805 -11.05 -37.68 -46.80
N GLY A 806 -12.03 -37.76 -45.90
CA GLY A 806 -12.05 -38.68 -44.76
C GLY A 806 -12.62 -40.07 -45.07
N ASP A 807 -12.15 -41.06 -44.33
CA ASP A 807 -12.49 -42.49 -44.40
C ASP A 807 -13.48 -42.94 -43.29
N ASN A 808 -14.13 -41.99 -42.59
CA ASN A 808 -14.98 -42.26 -41.42
C ASN A 808 -16.48 -42.10 -41.72
N GLU A 809 -17.12 -43.22 -42.03
CA GLU A 809 -18.50 -43.30 -42.53
C GLU A 809 -19.62 -42.81 -41.59
N GLU A 810 -19.39 -42.37 -40.34
CA GLU A 810 -20.49 -42.18 -39.36
C GLU A 810 -20.93 -40.73 -39.07
N ASP A 811 -20.17 -39.67 -39.39
CA ASP A 811 -20.51 -38.27 -39.06
C ASP A 811 -20.12 -37.22 -40.15
N ASP A 812 -19.68 -37.68 -41.32
CA ASP A 812 -19.14 -36.81 -42.39
C ASP A 812 -20.29 -36.14 -43.17
N THR A 813 -20.29 -34.80 -43.21
CA THR A 813 -21.29 -34.00 -43.93
C THR A 813 -20.59 -33.09 -44.94
N VAL A 814 -20.90 -33.29 -46.22
CA VAL A 814 -20.40 -32.45 -47.33
C VAL A 814 -21.55 -31.92 -48.15
N CYS A 815 -21.43 -30.68 -48.59
CA CYS A 815 -22.38 -30.08 -49.51
C CYS A 815 -21.81 -28.91 -50.28
N GLY A 816 -22.55 -28.46 -51.30
CA GLY A 816 -22.12 -27.36 -52.16
C GLY A 816 -22.00 -26.01 -51.44
N PHE A 817 -22.84 -25.71 -50.45
CA PHE A 817 -22.91 -24.37 -49.83
C PHE A 817 -22.51 -24.35 -48.34
N CYS A 818 -23.23 -25.09 -47.48
CA CYS A 818 -23.00 -25.05 -46.03
C CYS A 818 -23.07 -26.42 -45.34
N GLY A 819 -21.94 -26.93 -44.85
CA GLY A 819 -21.78 -28.31 -44.36
C GLY A 819 -22.85 -28.68 -43.32
N LYS A 820 -22.91 -27.90 -42.24
CA LYS A 820 -23.91 -28.02 -41.19
C LYS A 820 -24.61 -26.70 -40.91
N ASN A 821 -25.94 -26.67 -40.94
CA ASN A 821 -26.72 -25.48 -40.68
C ASN A 821 -27.70 -25.63 -39.50
N SER A 822 -27.57 -24.75 -38.51
CA SER A 822 -28.54 -24.50 -37.44
C SER A 822 -29.01 -23.05 -37.37
N GLY A 823 -28.58 -22.22 -38.33
CA GLY A 823 -28.93 -20.80 -38.44
C GLY A 823 -29.93 -20.49 -39.56
N THR A 824 -29.87 -19.26 -40.07
CA THR A 824 -30.67 -18.80 -41.22
C THR A 824 -29.81 -18.63 -42.46
N ILE A 825 -30.26 -19.15 -43.61
CA ILE A 825 -29.64 -18.92 -44.92
C ILE A 825 -30.70 -18.33 -45.87
N LYS A 826 -30.41 -17.23 -46.57
CA LYS A 826 -31.41 -16.51 -47.37
C LYS A 826 -30.84 -15.92 -48.67
N HIS A 827 -31.51 -16.10 -49.80
CA HIS A 827 -31.06 -15.58 -51.11
C HIS A 827 -29.64 -16.04 -51.48
N CYS A 828 -29.36 -17.33 -51.33
CA CYS A 828 -28.02 -17.89 -51.56
C CYS A 828 -28.05 -19.01 -52.60
N TYR A 829 -26.95 -19.24 -53.32
CA TYR A 829 -26.88 -20.34 -54.28
C TYR A 829 -25.52 -21.05 -54.31
N SER A 830 -25.49 -22.28 -54.80
CA SER A 830 -24.25 -23.03 -55.02
C SER A 830 -24.26 -23.72 -56.39
N THR A 831 -23.20 -23.52 -57.17
CA THR A 831 -22.92 -24.29 -58.40
C THR A 831 -21.73 -25.22 -58.24
N SER A 832 -21.23 -25.38 -57.01
CA SER A 832 -20.09 -26.24 -56.67
C SER A 832 -20.28 -27.69 -57.08
N TRP A 833 -19.21 -28.29 -57.62
CA TRP A 833 -19.11 -29.74 -57.75
C TRP A 833 -18.88 -30.37 -56.38
N VAL A 834 -19.64 -31.42 -56.03
CA VAL A 834 -19.57 -32.06 -54.70
C VAL A 834 -19.08 -33.50 -54.85
N GLY A 835 -18.02 -33.87 -54.12
CA GLY A 835 -17.45 -35.22 -54.14
C GLY A 835 -17.16 -35.83 -52.77
N GLY A 836 -17.16 -37.16 -52.68
CA GLY A 836 -16.81 -37.93 -51.48
C GLY A 836 -17.38 -39.35 -51.52
N ASP A 837 -16.69 -40.30 -50.88
CA ASP A 837 -17.10 -41.71 -50.78
C ASP A 837 -18.02 -41.90 -49.55
N ASP A 838 -19.31 -42.20 -49.79
CA ASP A 838 -20.22 -42.96 -48.90
C ASP A 838 -21.10 -42.35 -47.75
N ASN A 839 -21.29 -41.03 -47.52
CA ASN A 839 -22.39 -40.53 -46.61
C ASN A 839 -22.95 -39.10 -46.92
N PRO A 840 -24.09 -38.63 -46.34
CA PRO A 840 -25.12 -37.84 -47.04
C PRO A 840 -24.57 -36.54 -47.65
N GLN A 841 -24.44 -36.57 -48.97
CA GLN A 841 -24.16 -35.42 -49.79
C GLN A 841 -25.44 -34.58 -49.88
N GLY A 842 -25.39 -33.36 -49.37
CA GLY A 842 -26.47 -32.39 -49.60
C GLY A 842 -26.13 -31.52 -50.80
N GLY A 843 -27.00 -31.39 -51.80
CA GLY A 843 -26.74 -30.48 -52.92
C GLY A 843 -26.47 -29.03 -52.49
N PHE A 844 -27.17 -28.54 -51.45
CA PHE A 844 -26.99 -27.20 -50.88
C PHE A 844 -26.46 -27.21 -49.42
N CYS A 845 -27.11 -27.94 -48.50
CA CYS A 845 -26.63 -28.12 -47.11
C CYS A 845 -26.63 -29.60 -46.71
N GLY A 846 -25.60 -30.05 -45.96
CA GLY A 846 -25.41 -31.44 -45.54
C GLY A 846 -26.30 -31.86 -44.37
N GLU A 847 -26.17 -31.19 -43.22
CA GLU A 847 -27.01 -31.45 -42.02
C GLU A 847 -27.79 -30.20 -41.57
N LYS A 848 -29.03 -30.41 -41.08
CA LYS A 848 -29.89 -29.35 -40.53
C LYS A 848 -30.39 -29.63 -39.13
N SER A 849 -30.32 -28.62 -38.26
CA SER A 849 -30.91 -28.65 -36.92
C SER A 849 -31.57 -27.31 -36.59
N TYR A 850 -32.90 -27.25 -36.55
CA TYR A 850 -33.66 -26.02 -36.23
C TYR A 850 -33.37 -24.80 -37.14
N SER A 851 -33.01 -25.03 -38.41
CA SER A 851 -32.61 -23.98 -39.36
C SER A 851 -33.75 -23.43 -40.24
N THR A 852 -33.53 -22.29 -40.89
CA THR A 852 -34.45 -21.69 -41.89
C THR A 852 -33.71 -21.33 -43.17
N GLU A 853 -34.12 -21.92 -44.30
CA GLU A 853 -33.63 -21.56 -45.63
C GLU A 853 -34.75 -20.92 -46.47
N LEU A 854 -34.47 -19.72 -46.98
CA LEU A 854 -35.42 -18.93 -47.74
C LEU A 854 -34.82 -18.52 -49.09
N GLU A 855 -35.44 -18.96 -50.19
CA GLU A 855 -35.01 -18.58 -51.55
C GLU A 855 -33.54 -18.95 -51.82
N CYS A 856 -33.20 -20.23 -51.63
CA CYS A 856 -31.86 -20.76 -51.85
C CYS A 856 -31.87 -21.86 -52.93
N PHE A 857 -30.81 -21.92 -53.74
CA PHE A 857 -30.73 -22.74 -54.96
C PHE A 857 -29.42 -23.54 -55.05
N TRP A 858 -29.43 -24.68 -55.74
CA TRP A 858 -28.21 -25.36 -56.16
C TRP A 858 -28.36 -25.98 -57.55
N ASP A 859 -27.25 -26.15 -58.26
CA ASP A 859 -27.18 -26.79 -59.57
C ASP A 859 -27.00 -28.30 -59.40
N ILE A 860 -27.94 -29.11 -59.91
CA ILE A 860 -27.91 -30.58 -59.78
C ILE A 860 -26.90 -31.20 -60.76
N GLU A 861 -26.71 -30.60 -61.93
CA GLU A 861 -25.80 -31.10 -62.95
C GLU A 861 -24.35 -30.98 -62.50
N THR A 862 -23.98 -29.83 -61.95
CA THR A 862 -22.61 -29.61 -61.46
C THR A 862 -22.38 -30.28 -60.11
N SER A 863 -23.34 -30.25 -59.18
CA SER A 863 -23.15 -30.89 -57.87
C SER A 863 -23.11 -32.42 -57.93
N THR A 864 -23.66 -33.03 -59.00
CA THR A 864 -23.86 -34.48 -59.14
C THR A 864 -24.78 -35.12 -58.11
N VAL A 865 -25.51 -34.29 -57.33
CA VAL A 865 -26.33 -34.69 -56.18
C VAL A 865 -27.77 -34.20 -56.36
N ASP A 866 -28.71 -35.14 -56.45
CA ASP A 866 -30.16 -34.88 -56.59
C ASP A 866 -30.90 -34.81 -55.24
N ILE A 867 -30.24 -35.15 -54.13
CA ILE A 867 -30.75 -35.07 -52.76
C ILE A 867 -30.17 -33.86 -52.02
N GLY A 868 -31.02 -32.96 -51.54
CA GLY A 868 -30.56 -31.75 -50.85
C GLY A 868 -31.69 -31.00 -50.17
N TYR A 869 -31.37 -30.27 -49.11
CA TYR A 869 -32.36 -29.50 -48.37
C TYR A 869 -32.36 -28.02 -48.83
N GLY A 870 -33.30 -27.64 -49.69
CA GLY A 870 -33.57 -26.28 -50.19
C GLY A 870 -35.02 -26.16 -50.69
N LYS A 871 -35.56 -24.94 -50.90
CA LYS A 871 -37.01 -24.75 -51.09
C LYS A 871 -37.53 -24.88 -52.53
N ILE A 872 -36.68 -25.07 -53.54
CA ILE A 872 -37.10 -25.37 -54.92
C ILE A 872 -36.05 -26.31 -55.52
N ASN A 873 -36.51 -27.37 -56.19
CA ASN A 873 -35.71 -28.39 -56.87
C ASN A 873 -34.63 -27.73 -57.74
N GLY A 874 -33.43 -28.27 -57.73
CA GLY A 874 -32.31 -27.72 -58.50
C GLY A 874 -32.64 -27.52 -59.98
N LEU A 875 -31.95 -26.54 -60.54
CA LEU A 875 -32.13 -26.12 -61.92
C LEU A 875 -31.39 -27.13 -62.81
N ASP A 876 -32.09 -27.79 -63.72
CA ASP A 876 -31.46 -28.46 -64.88
C ASP A 876 -30.98 -27.34 -65.83
N GLY A 877 -29.88 -27.56 -66.55
CA GLY A 877 -29.08 -26.55 -67.27
C GLY A 877 -29.79 -25.71 -68.37
N ASP A 878 -31.11 -25.82 -68.50
CA ASP A 878 -31.97 -25.05 -69.42
C ASP A 878 -32.83 -23.96 -68.73
N ASP A 879 -32.91 -23.92 -67.39
CA ASP A 879 -33.68 -22.89 -66.67
C ASP A 879 -32.87 -21.58 -66.55
N GLU A 880 -33.26 -20.54 -67.29
CA GLU A 880 -32.63 -19.21 -67.24
C GLU A 880 -32.65 -18.63 -65.81
N ILE A 881 -31.45 -18.43 -65.24
CA ILE A 881 -31.21 -17.71 -63.98
C ILE A 881 -31.64 -16.24 -64.17
N TYR A 882 -32.88 -15.91 -63.82
CA TYR A 882 -33.35 -14.51 -63.84
C TYR A 882 -33.01 -13.79 -62.53
N SER A 883 -31.95 -12.96 -62.64
CA SER A 883 -31.57 -11.74 -61.90
C SER A 883 -31.73 -11.68 -60.39
#